data_AF-A0A5C4SLW9-F1
#
_entry.id   AF-A0A5C4SLW9-F1
#
_cell.length_a   1.000
_cell.length_b   1.000
_cell.length_c   1.000
_cell.angle_alpha   90.00
_cell.angle_beta   90.00
_cell.angle_gamma   90.00
#
_symmetry.space_group_name_H-M   'P 1'
#
loop_
_entity.id
_entity.type
_entity.pdbx_description
1 polymer ?
#
loop_
_entity_poly.entity_id
_entity_poly.type
_entity_poly.pdbx_seq_one_letter_code
_entity_poly.pdbx_strand_id
1 'polypeptide(L)'
;MGYKKILVKKENTRNLIYLLFFLLILSSCRAQNDGKFIQDLYSGFQNPPAEARPFVRWWWNGNKVKASELDRELKSLHSVGFGGVEINPIAMPVGPDNGDESLVWMSDEWIDMVVHACKKTKDLGMIVDIIAGTGWPFGGEFLKDDETSQRMVSDYISYKYGETIDVDEAGLIQLYKEKYKNTRAQKHISKRTTYRLSYIKLVPENCKDINQIIDLKNHIDANGKIFYEIKQKGNYVLSYGLIQQNFRDVTLGALGGAGPVMDHYKKEMTLAYLNRMKKISERSGIPLSGLIRAILCDSIEVSGANWTNGFEHLFFEAYGYKLDNWLPFVFYQANGNYAQGTYSKNFTPEFKDKLKRVRHDYNKLLVEVFLKNFTQTYKDFCKENNILCRYQAYGTPFLMGMLDGYMIPDIPESNNWIYTVEMKDSIWDWKQSHGYMIWNMYASAGAHLTDKKITSCETMTNLGGVFKATLEEIKQHDDMNFITGINHSVLHGYNYSPPEVPFPGWIRYGTYFSEQNTWWKHLPNWIDYNSRLSYIFQNSQADKSIAILGPTADLWGDKGLARMPFHMEPEYLYRLWQPISQLGYSAEYINQGVLERATINEKGITYGSMIYKLLVLASLKSLSPKAAENIKLFVEFGGKIIVIDQLPLKSLHFSEYEKNDNLVNNTMTGLLRNYPESLIQVKQPDSIEVLFNWTKAILKTTQLAADVEISHPSENVYQIHQYTNDKDIYFFTNVHRYSTTSFDAKFPVNGKYPYVWNPETGEKTPYYFVSNSNELGVILNPLESLLLVFEDKRPLEKAIEVVTKIKESKVLDVHWKVIGKRKDEKVFIWDMPTLTDFSKSTDSTQNTFGGEIVYKTTINNAEGFTHLDLGNVNEGVTELYINGENIGKRWYGKAVYSISDYLKKGENEIEIHYTTVLANYAKSLKNNEMAKTWTRRYKDLVPTGIEGPITLVKK
;
A
#
# COMPACT_ATOMS: atom_id res chain seq x y z
N MET A 1 7.75 -90.25 -21.10
CA MET A 1 6.94 -91.40 -20.62
C MET A 1 5.59 -90.87 -20.17
N GLY A 2 4.52 -91.57 -20.52
CA GLY A 2 3.17 -91.00 -20.63
C GLY A 2 2.28 -91.00 -19.39
N TYR A 3 1.17 -90.26 -19.57
CA TYR A 3 -0.21 -90.48 -19.12
C TYR A 3 -0.53 -90.69 -17.61
N LYS A 4 -1.27 -89.74 -17.00
CA LYS A 4 -2.75 -89.79 -16.86
C LYS A 4 -3.33 -88.58 -16.08
N LYS A 5 -4.50 -88.12 -16.55
CA LYS A 5 -5.43 -87.12 -16.00
C LYS A 5 -5.87 -87.43 -14.56
N ILE A 6 -6.14 -86.40 -13.74
CA ILE A 6 -7.37 -86.26 -12.91
C ILE A 6 -7.75 -84.76 -12.77
N LEU A 7 -9.05 -84.49 -12.84
CA LEU A 7 -9.75 -83.21 -12.74
C LEU A 7 -9.51 -82.45 -11.42
N VAL A 8 -9.52 -81.11 -11.49
CA VAL A 8 -9.89 -80.26 -10.35
C VAL A 8 -11.01 -79.29 -10.76
N LYS A 9 -11.99 -79.23 -9.86
CA LYS A 9 -13.29 -78.56 -9.93
C LYS A 9 -13.20 -77.03 -10.00
N LYS A 10 -14.25 -76.48 -10.60
CA LYS A 10 -14.75 -75.10 -10.50
C LYS A 10 -14.78 -74.61 -9.04
N GLU A 11 -13.90 -73.67 -8.72
CA GLU A 11 -14.08 -72.69 -7.64
C GLU A 11 -13.13 -71.54 -7.95
N ASN A 12 -13.56 -70.55 -8.77
CA ASN A 12 -12.96 -69.21 -8.78
C ASN A 12 -13.65 -68.15 -9.66
N THR A 13 -14.80 -68.45 -10.28
CA THR A 13 -15.53 -67.42 -11.06
C THR A 13 -16.48 -66.56 -10.22
N ARG A 14 -16.82 -66.97 -8.99
CA ARG A 14 -17.76 -66.21 -8.14
C ARG A 14 -17.07 -65.06 -7.39
N ASN A 15 -15.84 -65.26 -6.91
CA ASN A 15 -15.08 -64.21 -6.23
C ASN A 15 -14.55 -63.13 -7.20
N LEU A 16 -14.28 -63.47 -8.46
CA LEU A 16 -13.87 -62.49 -9.47
C LEU A 16 -15.03 -61.57 -9.88
N ILE A 17 -16.27 -62.08 -9.91
CA ILE A 17 -17.47 -61.28 -10.22
C ILE A 17 -17.82 -60.35 -9.05
N TYR A 18 -17.68 -60.78 -7.79
CA TYR A 18 -17.88 -59.88 -6.66
C TYR A 18 -16.78 -58.81 -6.54
N LEU A 19 -15.52 -59.11 -6.90
CA LEU A 19 -14.44 -58.11 -6.93
C LEU A 19 -14.63 -57.09 -8.06
N LEU A 20 -15.10 -57.52 -9.24
CA LEU A 20 -15.47 -56.63 -10.36
C LEU A 20 -16.73 -55.81 -10.08
N PHE A 21 -17.72 -56.35 -9.36
CA PHE A 21 -18.91 -55.58 -8.94
C PHE A 21 -18.58 -54.59 -7.81
N PHE A 22 -17.65 -54.91 -6.89
CA PHE A 22 -17.18 -53.96 -5.88
C PHE A 22 -16.32 -52.84 -6.49
N LEU A 23 -15.51 -53.14 -7.51
CA LEU A 23 -14.77 -52.13 -8.28
C LEU A 23 -15.68 -51.25 -9.15
N LEU A 24 -16.78 -51.77 -9.70
CA LEU A 24 -17.77 -50.98 -10.46
C LEU A 24 -18.71 -50.14 -9.58
N ILE A 25 -18.97 -50.55 -8.33
CA ILE A 25 -19.75 -49.76 -7.35
C ILE A 25 -18.87 -48.69 -6.68
N LEU A 26 -17.55 -48.92 -6.53
CA LEU A 26 -16.59 -47.88 -6.10
C LEU A 26 -16.25 -46.86 -7.20
N SER A 27 -16.54 -47.15 -8.48
CA SER A 27 -16.50 -46.17 -9.58
C SER A 27 -17.81 -45.42 -9.81
N SER A 28 -18.87 -45.72 -9.04
CA SER A 28 -20.20 -45.09 -9.19
C SER A 28 -20.70 -44.36 -7.94
N CYS A 29 -19.88 -44.26 -6.89
CA CYS A 29 -20.09 -43.26 -5.84
C CYS A 29 -19.67 -41.90 -6.37
N ARG A 30 -20.67 -41.16 -6.87
CA ARG A 30 -20.71 -39.69 -7.01
C ARG A 30 -19.34 -39.04 -6.76
N ALA A 31 -18.65 -38.74 -7.85
CA ALA A 31 -18.22 -37.38 -8.00
C ALA A 31 -19.48 -36.52 -7.81
N GLN A 32 -19.73 -36.08 -6.58
CA GLN A 32 -20.10 -34.69 -6.42
C GLN A 32 -18.96 -33.97 -7.11
N ASN A 33 -19.17 -33.68 -8.40
CA ASN A 33 -18.80 -32.38 -8.90
C ASN A 33 -19.31 -31.43 -7.83
N ASP A 34 -18.43 -31.05 -6.90
CA ASP A 34 -18.34 -29.65 -6.54
C ASP A 34 -18.02 -28.97 -7.85
N GLY A 35 -19.07 -28.79 -8.66
CA GLY A 35 -19.10 -27.89 -9.77
C GLY A 35 -18.97 -26.53 -9.15
N LYS A 36 -17.75 -26.17 -8.74
CA LYS A 36 -17.27 -24.82 -8.98
C LYS A 36 -17.45 -24.67 -10.48
N PHE A 37 -18.61 -24.16 -10.88
CA PHE A 37 -18.71 -23.39 -12.09
C PHE A 37 -17.44 -22.56 -12.10
N ILE A 38 -16.52 -22.82 -13.02
CA ILE A 38 -15.48 -21.87 -13.31
C ILE A 38 -16.28 -20.69 -13.84
N GLN A 39 -16.56 -19.76 -12.94
CA GLN A 39 -17.26 -18.53 -13.26
C GLN A 39 -16.38 -17.87 -14.30
N ASP A 40 -16.87 -17.76 -15.53
CA ASP A 40 -16.14 -17.05 -16.56
C ASP A 40 -15.85 -15.62 -16.06
N LEU A 41 -14.77 -15.02 -16.56
CA LEU A 41 -14.30 -13.72 -16.04
C LEU A 41 -15.42 -12.66 -16.08
N TYR A 42 -16.33 -12.73 -17.06
CA TYR A 42 -17.41 -11.77 -17.19
C TYR A 42 -18.52 -11.99 -16.15
N SER A 43 -18.95 -13.23 -15.91
CA SER A 43 -19.98 -13.48 -14.89
C SER A 43 -19.52 -13.13 -13.47
N GLY A 44 -18.22 -13.23 -13.18
CA GLY A 44 -17.66 -12.76 -11.91
C GLY A 44 -17.43 -11.25 -11.85
N PHE A 45 -17.18 -10.61 -12.99
CA PHE A 45 -17.24 -9.15 -13.10
C PHE A 45 -18.65 -8.61 -12.85
N GLN A 46 -19.69 -9.30 -13.34
CA GLN A 46 -21.07 -8.90 -13.08
C GLN A 46 -21.46 -9.10 -11.61
N ASN A 47 -20.97 -10.17 -10.99
CA ASN A 47 -21.31 -10.56 -9.63
C ASN A 47 -20.05 -10.86 -8.81
N PRO A 48 -19.29 -9.83 -8.38
CA PRO A 48 -18.06 -10.03 -7.63
C PRO A 48 -18.30 -10.76 -6.30
N PRO A 49 -17.47 -11.76 -5.94
CA PRO A 49 -17.54 -12.45 -4.67
C PRO A 49 -17.09 -11.52 -3.53
N ALA A 50 -17.36 -11.93 -2.28
CA ALA A 50 -16.94 -11.19 -1.08
C ALA A 50 -15.44 -10.86 -1.06
N GLU A 51 -14.57 -11.75 -1.56
CA GLU A 51 -13.11 -11.55 -1.62
C GLU A 51 -12.69 -10.39 -2.55
N ALA A 52 -13.50 -10.08 -3.57
CA ALA A 52 -13.24 -8.97 -4.47
C ALA A 52 -13.86 -7.65 -3.98
N ARG A 53 -14.78 -7.71 -3.02
CA ARG A 53 -15.43 -6.52 -2.46
C ARG A 53 -14.51 -5.82 -1.45
N PRO A 54 -14.56 -4.47 -1.35
CA PRO A 54 -13.84 -3.73 -0.33
C PRO A 54 -14.12 -4.24 1.08
N PHE A 55 -13.13 -4.14 1.95
CA PHE A 55 -13.27 -4.35 3.39
C PHE A 55 -13.14 -3.02 4.12
N VAL A 56 -13.49 -3.00 5.40
CA VAL A 56 -13.16 -1.88 6.31
C VAL A 56 -12.19 -2.33 7.39
N ARG A 57 -11.23 -1.47 7.74
CA ARG A 57 -10.51 -1.59 9.01
C ARG A 57 -11.44 -1.14 10.13
N TRP A 58 -11.93 -2.10 10.91
CA TRP A 58 -12.94 -1.92 11.93
C TRP A 58 -12.30 -1.68 13.30
N TRP A 59 -12.21 -0.42 13.69
CA TRP A 59 -11.56 0.00 14.92
C TRP A 59 -12.42 -0.29 16.14
N TRP A 60 -12.04 -1.30 16.93
CA TRP A 60 -12.65 -1.60 18.21
C TRP A 60 -12.09 -0.67 19.29
N ASN A 61 -12.64 0.54 19.33
CA ASN A 61 -12.19 1.65 20.18
C ASN A 61 -12.23 1.26 21.67
N GLY A 62 -11.05 1.18 22.29
CA GLY A 62 -10.87 0.81 23.69
C GLY A 62 -11.35 -0.59 24.05
N ASN A 63 -11.61 -1.46 23.05
CA ASN A 63 -12.33 -2.73 23.21
C ASN A 63 -13.65 -2.59 24.00
N LYS A 64 -14.31 -1.43 23.95
CA LYS A 64 -15.62 -1.20 24.56
C LYS A 64 -16.71 -1.69 23.60
N VAL A 65 -16.82 -3.01 23.43
CA VAL A 65 -17.68 -3.62 22.41
C VAL A 65 -18.85 -4.41 23.01
N LYS A 66 -20.00 -4.40 22.32
CA LYS A 66 -21.22 -5.14 22.70
C LYS A 66 -21.75 -5.93 21.51
N ALA A 67 -22.14 -7.18 21.73
CA ALA A 67 -22.66 -8.08 20.69
C ALA A 67 -23.79 -7.46 19.84
N SER A 68 -24.74 -6.74 20.46
CA SER A 68 -25.86 -6.10 19.75
C SER A 68 -25.40 -5.01 18.77
N GLU A 69 -24.32 -4.31 19.12
CA GLU A 69 -23.78 -3.24 18.30
C GLU A 69 -22.88 -3.78 17.19
N LEU A 70 -22.08 -4.82 17.49
CA LEU A 70 -21.36 -5.59 16.47
C LEU A 70 -22.33 -6.08 15.39
N ASP A 71 -23.48 -6.62 15.79
CA ASP A 71 -24.54 -7.06 14.87
C ASP A 71 -25.13 -5.92 14.01
N ARG A 72 -25.31 -4.73 14.60
CA ARG A 72 -25.87 -3.55 13.91
C ARG A 72 -24.90 -3.02 12.87
N GLU A 73 -23.65 -2.80 13.26
CA GLU A 73 -22.60 -2.28 12.38
C GLU A 73 -22.31 -3.24 11.22
N LEU A 74 -22.22 -4.55 11.48
CA LEU A 74 -22.05 -5.57 10.42
C LEU A 74 -23.22 -5.58 9.44
N LYS A 75 -24.48 -5.44 9.92
CA LYS A 75 -25.65 -5.30 9.04
C LYS A 75 -25.59 -4.02 8.22
N SER A 76 -25.11 -2.91 8.80
CA SER A 76 -24.95 -1.64 8.09
C SER A 76 -23.94 -1.75 6.96
N LEU A 77 -22.76 -2.32 7.24
CA LEU A 77 -21.72 -2.57 6.25
C LEU A 77 -22.21 -3.52 5.13
N HIS A 78 -22.85 -4.63 5.50
CA HIS A 78 -23.43 -5.55 4.52
C HIS A 78 -24.47 -4.86 3.63
N SER A 79 -25.32 -3.99 4.20
CA SER A 79 -26.40 -3.32 3.46
C SER A 79 -25.92 -2.40 2.34
N VAL A 80 -24.67 -1.90 2.42
CA VAL A 80 -24.05 -1.09 1.35
C VAL A 80 -23.11 -1.88 0.45
N GLY A 81 -22.90 -3.17 0.72
CA GLY A 81 -22.20 -4.10 -0.17
C GLY A 81 -20.74 -4.41 0.18
N PHE A 82 -20.28 -4.10 1.40
CA PHE A 82 -18.94 -4.50 1.85
C PHE A 82 -18.79 -6.02 1.87
N GLY A 83 -17.60 -6.51 1.48
CA GLY A 83 -17.28 -7.94 1.46
C GLY A 83 -16.80 -8.49 2.78
N GLY A 84 -16.33 -7.63 3.67
CA GLY A 84 -15.69 -8.08 4.90
C GLY A 84 -15.23 -6.95 5.81
N VAL A 85 -14.68 -7.36 6.94
CA VAL A 85 -14.12 -6.48 7.97
C VAL A 85 -12.77 -6.98 8.41
N GLU A 86 -11.89 -6.06 8.78
CA GLU A 86 -10.72 -6.34 9.59
C GLU A 86 -10.99 -5.90 11.03
N ILE A 87 -11.05 -6.85 11.97
CA ILE A 87 -11.17 -6.52 13.40
C ILE A 87 -9.82 -5.94 13.87
N ASN A 88 -9.84 -4.71 14.37
CA ASN A 88 -8.63 -3.99 14.78
C ASN A 88 -8.79 -3.39 16.19
N PRO A 89 -8.38 -4.12 17.25
CA PRO A 89 -8.38 -3.63 18.63
C PRO A 89 -7.42 -2.45 18.79
N ILE A 90 -7.90 -1.35 19.37
CA ILE A 90 -7.08 -0.14 19.55
C ILE A 90 -7.45 0.55 20.86
N ALA A 91 -6.52 1.33 21.43
CA ALA A 91 -6.78 2.14 22.61
C ALA A 91 -8.02 3.03 22.41
N MET A 92 -8.63 3.50 23.51
CA MET A 92 -9.75 4.44 23.46
C MET A 92 -9.31 5.82 22.91
N PRO A 93 -10.00 6.42 21.93
CA PRO A 93 -9.75 7.79 21.52
C PRO A 93 -10.15 8.79 22.61
N VAL A 94 -9.63 10.02 22.50
CA VAL A 94 -10.11 11.12 23.33
C VAL A 94 -11.53 11.46 22.85
N GLY A 95 -12.54 11.19 23.67
CA GLY A 95 -13.93 11.31 23.27
C GLY A 95 -14.92 11.15 24.43
N PRO A 96 -16.22 11.29 24.16
CA PRO A 96 -17.26 11.10 25.16
C PRO A 96 -17.22 9.66 25.69
N ASP A 97 -17.09 9.52 27.00
CA ASP A 97 -17.22 8.23 27.67
C ASP A 97 -18.71 7.90 27.81
N ASN A 98 -19.09 6.69 27.43
CA ASN A 98 -20.44 6.17 27.61
C ASN A 98 -20.56 5.28 28.86
N GLY A 99 -19.48 5.12 29.64
CA GLY A 99 -19.44 4.31 30.85
C GLY A 99 -19.23 2.82 30.62
N ASP A 100 -19.07 2.37 29.37
CA ASP A 100 -18.81 0.97 29.07
C ASP A 100 -17.41 0.53 29.54
N GLU A 101 -17.30 -0.71 29.99
CA GLU A 101 -16.03 -1.30 30.40
C GLU A 101 -15.20 -1.74 29.20
N SER A 102 -13.87 -1.60 29.32
CA SER A 102 -12.92 -2.06 28.31
C SER A 102 -12.61 -3.54 28.51
N LEU A 103 -12.76 -4.35 27.45
CA LEU A 103 -12.32 -5.73 27.48
C LEU A 103 -10.80 -5.84 27.32
N VAL A 104 -10.18 -6.72 28.10
CA VAL A 104 -8.74 -6.99 28.02
C VAL A 104 -8.47 -7.83 26.77
N TRP A 105 -7.51 -7.42 25.95
CA TRP A 105 -7.13 -8.16 24.75
C TRP A 105 -6.72 -9.60 25.10
N MET A 106 -7.28 -10.58 24.38
CA MET A 106 -7.14 -12.02 24.65
C MET A 106 -7.72 -12.52 25.99
N SER A 107 -8.60 -11.74 26.63
CA SER A 107 -9.48 -12.30 27.68
C SER A 107 -10.57 -13.17 27.07
N ASP A 108 -11.18 -13.98 27.92
CA ASP A 108 -12.28 -14.86 27.60
C ASP A 108 -13.47 -14.09 26.98
N GLU A 109 -13.84 -12.97 27.59
CA GLU A 109 -14.94 -12.11 27.15
C GLU A 109 -14.63 -11.43 25.81
N TRP A 110 -13.38 -10.98 25.60
CA TRP A 110 -12.97 -10.39 24.33
C TRP A 110 -12.99 -11.44 23.21
N ILE A 111 -12.52 -12.66 23.48
CA ILE A 111 -12.56 -13.76 22.51
C ILE A 111 -14.01 -14.10 22.15
N ASP A 112 -14.93 -14.12 23.12
CA ASP A 112 -16.35 -14.36 22.86
C ASP A 112 -16.94 -13.31 21.90
N MET A 113 -16.54 -12.04 22.03
CA MET A 113 -16.95 -10.98 21.11
C MET A 113 -16.36 -11.16 19.70
N VAL A 114 -15.10 -11.59 19.58
CA VAL A 114 -14.51 -11.92 18.27
C VAL A 114 -15.24 -13.07 17.61
N VAL A 115 -15.52 -14.16 18.35
CA VAL A 115 -16.24 -15.32 17.83
C VAL A 115 -17.67 -14.95 17.43
N HIS A 116 -18.34 -14.11 18.23
CA HIS A 116 -19.67 -13.57 17.90
C HIS A 116 -19.63 -12.79 16.58
N ALA A 117 -18.69 -11.84 16.44
CA ALA A 117 -18.51 -11.09 15.20
C ALA A 117 -18.22 -12.01 14.00
N CYS A 118 -17.33 -12.99 14.15
CA CYS A 118 -17.01 -13.94 13.07
C CYS A 118 -18.23 -14.74 12.61
N LYS A 119 -19.02 -15.27 13.55
CA LYS A 119 -20.27 -15.97 13.24
C LYS A 119 -21.24 -15.06 12.51
N LYS A 120 -21.42 -13.83 13.02
CA LYS A 120 -22.35 -12.87 12.41
C LYS A 120 -21.93 -12.47 11.00
N THR A 121 -20.65 -12.21 10.78
CA THR A 121 -20.09 -11.89 9.46
C THR A 121 -20.28 -13.05 8.49
N LYS A 122 -20.06 -14.29 8.93
CA LYS A 122 -20.31 -15.50 8.13
C LYS A 122 -21.79 -15.65 7.76
N ASP A 123 -22.71 -15.40 8.69
CA ASP A 123 -24.16 -15.43 8.42
C ASP A 123 -24.59 -14.40 7.36
N LEU A 124 -23.83 -13.31 7.22
CA LEU A 124 -24.02 -12.27 6.20
C LEU A 124 -23.29 -12.59 4.88
N GLY A 125 -22.60 -13.72 4.77
CA GLY A 125 -21.80 -14.07 3.58
C GLY A 125 -20.56 -13.20 3.38
N MET A 126 -20.11 -12.51 4.43
CA MET A 126 -18.93 -11.65 4.46
C MET A 126 -17.71 -12.40 5.03
N ILE A 127 -16.54 -11.75 4.97
CA ILE A 127 -15.25 -12.29 5.39
C ILE A 127 -14.69 -11.51 6.58
N VAL A 128 -14.00 -12.20 7.49
CA VAL A 128 -13.26 -11.58 8.60
C VAL A 128 -11.77 -11.76 8.42
N ASP A 129 -11.04 -10.65 8.47
CA ASP A 129 -9.61 -10.61 8.79
C ASP A 129 -9.44 -10.03 10.21
N ILE A 130 -8.28 -10.22 10.83
CA ILE A 130 -7.96 -9.65 12.15
C ILE A 130 -6.50 -9.24 12.24
N ILE A 131 -6.17 -8.17 12.96
CA ILE A 131 -4.76 -7.88 13.30
C ILE A 131 -4.25 -8.86 14.37
N ALA A 132 -2.98 -9.29 14.29
CA ALA A 132 -2.41 -10.24 15.26
C ALA A 132 -2.23 -9.70 16.69
N GLY A 133 -2.50 -8.41 16.91
CA GLY A 133 -2.21 -7.70 18.16
C GLY A 133 -3.25 -6.62 18.46
N THR A 134 -2.79 -5.54 19.08
CA THR A 134 -3.57 -4.31 19.26
C THR A 134 -2.62 -3.13 19.11
N GLY A 135 -2.98 -2.12 18.34
CA GLY A 135 -2.01 -1.08 17.97
C GLY A 135 -0.76 -1.66 17.28
N TRP A 136 0.39 -0.99 17.41
CA TRP A 136 1.63 -1.42 16.75
C TRP A 136 2.91 -0.90 17.43
N PRO A 137 4.07 -1.56 17.26
CA PRO A 137 4.25 -2.94 16.79
C PRO A 137 3.71 -3.97 17.80
N PHE A 138 3.88 -5.25 17.50
CA PHE A 138 3.42 -6.33 18.38
C PHE A 138 4.13 -6.31 19.74
N GLY A 139 3.32 -6.39 20.79
CA GLY A 139 3.75 -6.28 22.17
C GLY A 139 2.59 -6.46 23.15
N GLY A 140 2.88 -6.33 24.44
CA GLY A 140 1.87 -6.47 25.48
C GLY A 140 2.44 -6.46 26.89
N GLU A 141 1.56 -6.20 27.86
CA GLU A 141 1.92 -6.03 29.28
C GLU A 141 2.51 -7.31 29.89
N PHE A 142 2.17 -8.46 29.30
CA PHE A 142 2.60 -9.80 29.71
C PHE A 142 4.06 -10.14 29.36
N LEU A 143 4.76 -9.33 28.58
CA LEU A 143 6.14 -9.64 28.16
C LEU A 143 7.13 -9.45 29.32
N LYS A 144 8.01 -10.44 29.48
CA LYS A 144 9.19 -10.37 30.35
C LYS A 144 10.29 -9.57 29.69
N ASP A 145 11.20 -9.01 30.49
CA ASP A 145 12.23 -8.10 29.96
C ASP A 145 13.12 -8.74 28.89
N ASP A 146 13.46 -10.04 29.00
CA ASP A 146 14.29 -10.78 28.03
C ASP A 146 13.58 -11.16 26.71
N GLU A 147 12.26 -10.98 26.68
CA GLU A 147 11.38 -11.19 25.51
C GLU A 147 11.17 -9.88 24.70
N THR A 148 11.66 -8.74 25.20
CA THR A 148 11.40 -7.43 24.60
C THR A 148 12.48 -7.01 23.59
N SER A 149 12.13 -6.06 22.73
CA SER A 149 13.04 -5.51 21.73
C SER A 149 14.29 -4.86 22.33
N GLN A 150 15.40 -5.01 21.61
CA GLN A 150 16.68 -4.39 21.92
C GLN A 150 17.11 -3.40 20.83
N ARG A 151 17.87 -2.39 21.24
CA ARG A 151 18.67 -1.58 20.31
C ARG A 151 20.01 -1.18 20.91
N MET A 152 21.02 -1.11 20.06
CA MET A 152 22.28 -0.45 20.35
C MET A 152 22.15 1.05 20.07
N VAL A 153 22.47 1.86 21.08
CA VAL A 153 22.70 3.29 20.93
C VAL A 153 24.17 3.59 21.20
N SER A 154 24.74 4.55 20.50
CA SER A 154 26.15 4.91 20.68
C SER A 154 26.33 6.40 20.82
N ASP A 155 27.42 6.78 21.47
CA ASP A 155 27.89 8.15 21.57
C ASP A 155 29.41 8.16 21.76
N TYR A 156 29.99 9.36 21.85
CA TYR A 156 31.42 9.53 21.97
C TYR A 156 31.84 10.72 22.82
N ILE A 157 33.08 10.63 23.32
CA ILE A 157 33.78 11.69 24.06
C ILE A 157 35.13 11.95 23.37
N SER A 158 35.45 13.21 23.10
CA SER A 158 36.73 13.59 22.49
C SER A 158 37.85 13.62 23.54
N TYR A 159 39.01 13.10 23.16
CA TYR A 159 40.23 13.09 23.96
C TYR A 159 41.46 13.46 23.11
N LYS A 160 42.54 13.88 23.76
CA LYS A 160 43.85 14.16 23.17
C LYS A 160 44.93 13.27 23.79
N TYR A 161 46.04 13.14 23.07
CA TYR A 161 47.27 12.59 23.64
C TYR A 161 47.61 13.19 25.00
N GLY A 162 48.01 12.34 25.95
CA GLY A 162 48.36 12.72 27.32
C GLY A 162 47.16 12.88 28.26
N GLU A 163 45.93 12.86 27.75
CA GLU A 163 44.74 12.84 28.61
C GLU A 163 44.47 11.43 29.16
N THR A 164 43.80 11.39 30.31
CA THR A 164 43.40 10.16 30.98
C THR A 164 41.90 9.99 30.87
N ILE A 165 41.49 8.79 30.45
CA ILE A 165 40.11 8.34 30.45
C ILE A 165 39.81 7.80 31.84
N ASP A 166 38.82 8.39 32.49
CA ASP A 166 38.29 8.00 33.80
C ASP A 166 36.76 7.99 33.70
N VAL A 167 36.19 6.82 33.43
CA VAL A 167 34.74 6.63 33.23
C VAL A 167 34.27 5.30 33.82
N ASP A 168 32.98 5.19 34.10
CA ASP A 168 32.29 3.94 34.43
C ASP A 168 30.97 3.82 33.66
N GLU A 169 30.34 2.65 33.69
CA GLU A 169 29.09 2.40 32.96
C GLU A 169 27.96 3.35 33.39
N ALA A 170 27.82 3.61 34.69
CA ALA A 170 26.77 4.46 35.23
C ALA A 170 26.89 5.92 34.73
N GLY A 171 28.11 6.44 34.72
CA GLY A 171 28.45 7.77 34.22
C GLY A 171 28.19 7.89 32.73
N LEU A 172 28.56 6.89 31.92
CA LEU A 172 28.28 6.86 30.49
C LEU A 172 26.79 6.80 30.18
N ILE A 173 26.02 6.02 30.93
CA ILE A 173 24.55 5.97 30.82
C ILE A 173 23.94 7.34 31.15
N GLN A 174 24.38 7.98 32.23
CA GLN A 174 23.87 9.29 32.65
C GLN A 174 24.20 10.36 31.61
N LEU A 175 25.42 10.35 31.08
CA LEU A 175 25.86 11.26 30.02
C LEU A 175 24.97 11.13 28.78
N TYR A 176 24.71 9.89 28.34
CA TYR A 176 23.83 9.63 27.20
C TYR A 176 22.40 10.14 27.47
N LYS A 177 21.82 9.81 28.62
CA LYS A 177 20.45 10.24 28.98
C LYS A 177 20.32 11.75 28.96
N GLU A 178 21.25 12.47 29.58
CA GLU A 178 21.22 13.94 29.62
C GLU A 178 21.35 14.57 28.24
N LYS A 179 22.26 14.06 27.41
CA LYS A 179 22.49 14.56 26.06
C LYS A 179 21.27 14.37 25.16
N TYR A 180 20.59 13.23 25.26
CA TYR A 180 19.52 12.85 24.34
C TYR A 180 18.09 12.98 24.89
N LYS A 181 17.89 13.46 26.13
CA LYS A 181 16.57 13.59 26.79
C LYS A 181 15.49 14.30 25.98
N ASN A 182 15.88 15.25 25.13
CA ASN A 182 14.95 16.05 24.33
C ASN A 182 14.63 15.45 22.95
N THR A 183 15.30 14.37 22.57
CA THR A 183 15.03 13.69 21.28
C THR A 183 13.69 12.98 21.30
N ARG A 184 13.05 12.87 20.12
CA ARG A 184 11.77 12.16 19.98
C ARG A 184 11.85 10.72 20.48
N ALA A 185 12.95 10.01 20.15
CA ALA A 185 13.12 8.62 20.54
C ALA A 185 13.19 8.42 22.06
N GLN A 186 13.76 9.39 22.80
CA GLN A 186 13.86 9.32 24.27
C GLN A 186 12.60 9.82 24.97
N LYS A 187 11.84 10.75 24.36
CA LYS A 187 10.53 11.21 24.89
C LYS A 187 9.46 10.13 24.93
N HIS A 188 9.56 9.13 24.05
CA HIS A 188 8.61 8.02 23.95
C HIS A 188 9.21 6.69 24.46
N ILE A 189 10.26 6.77 25.26
CA ILE A 189 10.91 5.56 25.77
C ILE A 189 10.03 4.91 26.85
N SER A 190 9.99 3.58 26.88
CA SER A 190 9.24 2.87 27.93
C SER A 190 9.83 3.13 29.30
N LYS A 191 8.96 3.19 30.32
CA LYS A 191 9.38 3.35 31.71
C LYS A 191 10.20 2.16 32.23
N ARG A 192 10.11 1.00 31.57
CA ARG A 192 10.85 -0.23 31.91
C ARG A 192 12.23 -0.33 31.23
N THR A 193 12.67 0.71 30.52
CA THR A 193 13.94 0.67 29.78
C THR A 193 15.13 0.45 30.70
N THR A 194 15.96 -0.55 30.41
CA THR A 194 17.28 -0.73 31.02
C THR A 194 18.41 -0.43 30.03
N TYR A 195 19.59 -0.13 30.57
CA TYR A 195 20.79 0.19 29.80
C TYR A 195 21.93 -0.72 30.27
N ARG A 196 22.80 -1.12 29.34
CA ARG A 196 24.01 -1.92 29.60
C ARG A 196 25.14 -1.47 28.68
N LEU A 197 26.37 -1.35 29.18
CA LEU A 197 27.53 -1.10 28.31
C LEU A 197 27.81 -2.32 27.42
N SER A 198 27.82 -2.12 26.11
CA SER A 198 28.13 -3.17 25.14
C SER A 198 29.57 -3.11 24.66
N TYR A 199 30.04 -1.92 24.25
CA TYR A 199 31.41 -1.71 23.82
C TYR A 199 31.92 -0.36 24.31
N ILE A 200 33.24 -0.28 24.48
CA ILE A 200 33.96 0.98 24.71
C ILE A 200 35.32 0.89 24.04
N LYS A 201 35.57 1.76 23.06
CA LYS A 201 36.72 1.70 22.17
C LYS A 201 37.33 3.08 22.01
N LEU A 202 38.65 3.16 22.05
CA LEU A 202 39.39 4.38 21.72
C LEU A 202 39.75 4.38 20.23
N VAL A 203 39.22 5.36 19.50
CA VAL A 203 39.34 5.46 18.04
C VAL A 203 40.12 6.71 17.67
N PRO A 204 41.22 6.65 16.89
CA PRO A 204 41.87 7.84 16.35
C PRO A 204 40.93 8.63 15.44
N GLU A 205 40.89 9.97 15.54
CA GLU A 205 40.05 10.80 14.66
C GLU A 205 40.42 10.63 13.17
N ASN A 206 41.67 10.30 12.89
CA ASN A 206 42.21 10.01 11.56
C ASN A 206 42.43 8.51 11.33
N CYS A 207 41.53 7.67 11.85
CA CYS A 207 41.60 6.21 11.71
C CYS A 207 41.71 5.80 10.23
N LYS A 208 42.70 4.94 9.95
CA LYS A 208 43.01 4.39 8.62
C LYS A 208 42.77 2.88 8.55
N ASP A 209 42.86 2.22 9.71
CA ASP A 209 42.74 0.77 9.82
C ASP A 209 42.17 0.39 11.20
N ILE A 210 41.36 -0.67 11.24
CA ILE A 210 40.73 -1.15 12.48
C ILE A 210 41.75 -1.60 13.53
N ASN A 211 42.97 -1.96 13.14
CA ASN A 211 44.03 -2.35 14.07
C ASN A 211 44.55 -1.17 14.92
N GLN A 212 44.17 0.07 14.59
CA GLN A 212 44.51 1.26 15.39
C GLN A 212 43.52 1.49 16.55
N ILE A 213 42.43 0.71 16.60
CA ILE A 213 41.38 0.85 17.61
C ILE A 213 41.79 0.09 18.87
N ILE A 214 41.70 0.76 20.02
CA ILE A 214 42.05 0.15 21.31
C ILE A 214 40.77 -0.24 22.02
N ASP A 215 40.65 -1.52 22.39
CA ASP A 215 39.53 -2.00 23.18
C ASP A 215 39.74 -1.72 24.67
N LEU A 216 38.89 -0.86 25.24
CA LEU A 216 38.98 -0.48 26.64
C LEU A 216 38.15 -1.38 27.56
N LYS A 217 37.41 -2.38 27.04
CA LYS A 217 36.72 -3.36 27.90
C LYS A 217 37.71 -4.17 28.75
N ASN A 218 38.90 -4.42 28.23
CA ASN A 218 39.96 -5.12 28.97
C ASN A 218 40.62 -4.26 30.06
N HIS A 219 40.26 -2.98 30.15
CA HIS A 219 40.75 -2.02 31.15
C HIS A 219 39.71 -1.70 32.23
N ILE A 220 38.61 -2.45 32.29
CA ILE A 220 37.61 -2.37 33.36
C ILE A 220 38.19 -3.04 34.61
N ASP A 221 38.25 -2.29 35.71
CA ASP A 221 38.70 -2.80 37.01
C ASP A 221 37.59 -3.58 37.75
N ALA A 222 37.90 -4.12 38.93
CA ALA A 222 36.95 -4.89 39.74
C ALA A 222 35.73 -4.09 40.22
N ASN A 223 35.80 -2.75 40.19
CA ASN A 223 34.70 -1.85 40.56
C ASN A 223 33.90 -1.37 39.33
N GLY A 224 34.21 -1.86 38.12
CA GLY A 224 33.55 -1.44 36.89
C GLY A 224 34.09 -0.13 36.30
N LYS A 225 35.22 0.37 36.80
CA LYS A 225 35.82 1.64 36.38
C LYS A 225 36.87 1.41 35.30
N ILE A 226 36.94 2.31 34.33
CA ILE A 226 37.95 2.31 33.26
C ILE A 226 38.89 3.47 33.51
N PHE A 227 40.18 3.15 33.71
CA PHE A 227 41.26 4.11 33.84
C PHE A 227 42.32 3.86 32.77
N TYR A 228 42.49 4.78 31.82
CA TYR A 228 43.40 4.59 30.70
C TYR A 228 44.09 5.89 30.25
N GLU A 229 45.42 5.91 30.25
CA GLU A 229 46.22 7.04 29.77
C GLU A 229 46.52 6.92 28.26
N ILE A 230 46.25 7.98 27.49
CA ILE A 230 46.47 7.99 26.04
C ILE A 230 47.95 8.29 25.73
N LYS A 231 48.71 7.22 25.48
CA LYS A 231 50.17 7.29 25.26
C LYS A 231 50.59 7.60 23.83
N GLN A 232 49.69 7.47 22.86
CA GLN A 232 50.00 7.71 21.45
C GLN A 232 49.61 9.13 21.04
N LYS A 233 50.47 9.79 20.24
CA LYS A 233 50.20 11.16 19.75
C LYS A 233 49.01 11.17 18.80
N GLY A 234 48.04 12.04 19.04
CA GLY A 234 46.88 12.24 18.19
C GLY A 234 45.68 12.78 18.93
N ASN A 235 44.58 12.96 18.19
CA ASN A 235 43.25 13.18 18.74
C ASN A 235 42.47 11.87 18.65
N TYR A 236 41.67 11.61 19.67
CA TYR A 236 40.92 10.38 19.83
C TYR A 236 39.48 10.65 20.16
N VAL A 237 38.66 9.67 19.83
CA VAL A 237 37.25 9.59 20.17
C VAL A 237 37.07 8.33 20.98
N LEU A 238 36.68 8.47 22.24
CA LEU A 238 36.20 7.37 23.06
C LEU A 238 34.77 7.06 22.62
N SER A 239 34.61 6.07 21.75
CA SER A 239 33.29 5.60 21.32
C SER A 239 32.78 4.55 22.28
N TYR A 240 31.55 4.73 22.77
CA TYR A 240 30.88 3.76 23.61
C TYR A 240 29.49 3.45 23.07
N GLY A 241 29.08 2.19 23.22
CA GLY A 241 27.76 1.69 22.83
C GLY A 241 27.02 1.14 24.04
N LEU A 242 25.76 1.50 24.18
CA LEU A 242 24.83 1.03 25.20
C LEU A 242 23.73 0.19 24.55
N ILE A 243 23.44 -0.98 25.09
CA ILE A 243 22.24 -1.73 24.75
C ILE A 243 21.09 -1.18 25.58
N GLN A 244 20.05 -0.71 24.90
CA GLN A 244 18.75 -0.41 25.48
C GLN A 244 17.83 -1.61 25.29
N GLN A 245 17.34 -2.16 26.40
CA GLN A 245 16.33 -3.22 26.43
C GLN A 245 14.99 -2.59 26.78
N ASN A 246 13.89 -3.12 26.22
CA ASN A 246 12.55 -2.67 26.56
C ASN A 246 12.37 -1.16 26.34
N PHE A 247 12.84 -0.66 25.21
CA PHE A 247 12.94 0.79 24.97
C PHE A 247 11.63 1.40 24.43
N ARG A 248 10.59 0.61 24.20
CA ARG A 248 9.32 1.06 23.60
C ARG A 248 8.14 0.19 24.04
N ASP A 249 7.02 0.86 24.28
CA ASP A 249 5.70 0.24 24.44
C ASP A 249 4.90 0.33 23.14
N VAL A 250 3.89 -0.53 23.00
CA VAL A 250 2.97 -0.57 21.87
C VAL A 250 2.24 0.77 21.72
N THR A 251 2.32 1.36 20.54
CA THR A 251 1.58 2.59 20.22
C THR A 251 0.10 2.28 20.14
N LEU A 252 -0.71 2.99 20.93
CA LEU A 252 -2.16 2.86 20.97
C LEU A 252 -2.65 1.42 21.25
N GLY A 253 -1.88 0.61 21.97
CA GLY A 253 -2.34 -0.71 22.40
C GLY A 253 -3.55 -0.60 23.33
N ALA A 254 -4.54 -1.46 23.12
CA ALA A 254 -5.65 -1.65 24.05
C ALA A 254 -5.18 -2.38 25.32
N LEU A 255 -6.01 -2.35 26.36
CA LEU A 255 -5.72 -2.97 27.66
C LEU A 255 -5.25 -4.43 27.51
N GLY A 256 -4.17 -4.81 28.19
CA GLY A 256 -3.50 -6.11 28.06
C GLY A 256 -2.44 -6.17 26.96
N GLY A 257 -2.61 -5.41 25.88
CA GLY A 257 -1.65 -5.26 24.79
C GLY A 257 -0.88 -3.94 24.78
N ALA A 258 -1.12 -3.04 25.75
CA ALA A 258 -0.52 -1.71 25.83
C ALA A 258 0.90 -1.66 26.44
N GLY A 259 1.62 -2.79 26.47
CA GLY A 259 2.91 -2.93 27.15
C GLY A 259 4.12 -2.90 26.22
N PRO A 260 5.27 -3.44 26.65
CA PRO A 260 6.50 -3.50 25.85
C PRO A 260 6.34 -4.15 24.47
N VAL A 261 7.19 -3.77 23.53
CA VAL A 261 7.31 -4.39 22.19
C VAL A 261 8.21 -5.62 22.24
N MET A 262 7.79 -6.72 21.61
CA MET A 262 8.53 -7.99 21.56
C MET A 262 9.82 -7.89 20.73
N ASP A 263 10.78 -8.79 20.97
CA ASP A 263 11.97 -8.92 20.12
C ASP A 263 11.63 -9.62 18.79
N HIS A 264 11.54 -8.82 17.72
CA HIS A 264 11.22 -9.31 16.37
C HIS A 264 12.41 -10.06 15.74
N TYR A 265 13.62 -9.95 16.29
CA TYR A 265 14.79 -10.68 15.78
C TYR A 265 14.90 -12.10 16.37
N LYS A 266 13.98 -12.50 17.25
CA LYS A 266 13.94 -13.85 17.84
C LYS A 266 12.72 -14.62 17.36
N LYS A 267 12.97 -15.78 16.73
CA LYS A 267 11.92 -16.64 16.17
C LYS A 267 10.98 -17.15 17.26
N GLU A 268 11.55 -17.59 18.36
CA GLU A 268 10.83 -18.11 19.52
C GLU A 268 9.89 -17.08 20.15
N MET A 269 10.28 -15.80 20.15
CA MET A 269 9.45 -14.70 20.69
C MET A 269 8.29 -14.39 19.76
N THR A 270 8.54 -14.32 18.45
CA THR A 270 7.49 -14.16 17.44
C THR A 270 6.47 -15.30 17.54
N LEU A 271 6.93 -16.56 17.59
CA LEU A 271 6.05 -17.72 17.69
C LEU A 271 5.26 -17.74 19.00
N ALA A 272 5.91 -17.42 20.14
CA ALA A 272 5.23 -17.33 21.43
C ALA A 272 4.12 -16.26 21.41
N TYR A 273 4.39 -15.09 20.80
CA TYR A 273 3.39 -14.04 20.63
C TYR A 273 2.18 -14.53 19.82
N LEU A 274 2.42 -15.08 18.63
CA LEU A 274 1.37 -15.53 17.71
C LEU A 274 0.55 -16.70 18.26
N ASN A 275 1.17 -17.60 19.02
CA ASN A 275 0.47 -18.72 19.66
C ASN A 275 -0.65 -18.26 20.61
N ARG A 276 -0.67 -17.00 21.08
CA ARG A 276 -1.79 -16.46 21.86
C ARG A 276 -3.09 -16.43 21.04
N MET A 277 -3.02 -16.25 19.73
CA MET A 277 -4.20 -16.29 18.84
C MET A 277 -4.90 -17.65 18.88
N LYS A 278 -4.20 -18.74 19.18
CA LYS A 278 -4.79 -20.10 19.29
C LYS A 278 -5.83 -20.20 20.40
N LYS A 279 -5.79 -19.31 21.41
CA LYS A 279 -6.83 -19.21 22.45
C LYS A 279 -8.23 -19.01 21.88
N ILE A 280 -8.35 -18.32 20.73
CA ILE A 280 -9.64 -18.14 20.04
C ILE A 280 -10.23 -19.52 19.68
N SER A 281 -9.41 -20.41 19.13
CA SER A 281 -9.83 -21.77 18.79
C SER A 281 -10.02 -22.67 20.00
N GLU A 282 -9.13 -22.58 20.98
CA GLU A 282 -9.22 -23.36 22.23
C GLU A 282 -10.52 -23.05 22.98
N ARG A 283 -10.89 -21.77 23.07
CA ARG A 283 -12.11 -21.33 23.75
C ARG A 283 -13.37 -21.64 22.95
N SER A 284 -13.38 -21.38 21.64
CA SER A 284 -14.58 -21.53 20.82
C SER A 284 -14.87 -22.97 20.38
N GLY A 285 -13.86 -23.84 20.39
CA GLY A 285 -13.90 -25.16 19.75
C GLY A 285 -13.90 -25.12 18.22
N ILE A 286 -13.64 -23.94 17.61
CA ILE A 286 -13.64 -23.75 16.16
C ILE A 286 -12.20 -23.42 15.71
N PRO A 287 -11.63 -24.12 14.70
CA PRO A 287 -10.32 -23.78 14.16
C PRO A 287 -10.26 -22.34 13.67
N LEU A 288 -9.09 -21.69 13.75
CA LEU A 288 -8.92 -20.28 13.33
C LEU A 288 -9.41 -20.06 11.89
N SER A 289 -9.08 -20.97 10.98
CA SER A 289 -9.52 -20.97 9.59
C SER A 289 -11.04 -21.08 9.39
N GLY A 290 -11.77 -21.53 10.41
CA GLY A 290 -13.24 -21.55 10.42
C GLY A 290 -13.89 -20.23 10.81
N LEU A 291 -13.11 -19.28 11.34
CA LEU A 291 -13.55 -17.97 11.84
C LEU A 291 -12.94 -16.81 11.06
N ILE A 292 -11.66 -16.89 10.70
CA ILE A 292 -10.84 -15.81 10.17
C ILE A 292 -10.19 -16.28 8.85
N ARG A 293 -10.20 -15.44 7.82
CA ARG A 293 -9.51 -15.68 6.55
C ARG A 293 -8.03 -15.35 6.67
N ALA A 294 -7.69 -14.14 7.09
CA ALA A 294 -6.31 -13.68 7.19
C ALA A 294 -5.99 -13.00 8.52
N ILE A 295 -4.72 -13.08 8.93
CA ILE A 295 -4.20 -12.22 10.01
C ILE A 295 -3.33 -11.13 9.38
N LEU A 296 -3.58 -9.87 9.77
CA LEU A 296 -2.77 -8.71 9.41
C LEU A 296 -1.62 -8.48 10.39
N CYS A 297 -0.45 -8.19 9.84
CA CYS A 297 0.58 -7.39 10.47
C CYS A 297 0.68 -6.02 9.79
N ASP A 298 0.41 -4.96 10.56
CA ASP A 298 0.48 -3.57 10.14
C ASP A 298 1.93 -3.12 9.85
N SER A 299 2.10 -1.89 9.38
CA SER A 299 3.42 -1.37 8.97
C SER A 299 4.47 -1.47 10.08
N ILE A 300 5.72 -1.73 9.68
CA ILE A 300 6.84 -1.97 10.59
C ILE A 300 7.13 -0.69 11.39
N GLU A 301 7.05 -0.69 12.72
CA GLU A 301 7.44 0.48 13.54
C GLU A 301 8.37 0.13 14.71
N VAL A 302 9.37 -0.71 14.46
CA VAL A 302 10.30 -1.23 15.47
C VAL A 302 11.28 -0.18 16.05
N SER A 303 11.17 1.08 15.63
CA SER A 303 11.66 2.26 16.39
C SER A 303 13.14 2.26 16.74
N GLY A 304 13.93 1.79 15.79
CA GLY A 304 15.38 1.69 15.92
C GLY A 304 15.88 0.40 16.54
N ALA A 305 15.03 -0.63 16.69
CA ALA A 305 15.48 -1.98 16.98
C ALA A 305 16.50 -2.41 15.92
N ASN A 306 17.74 -2.60 16.34
CA ASN A 306 18.87 -2.88 15.48
C ASN A 306 19.81 -3.92 16.10
N TRP A 307 19.38 -4.61 17.16
CA TRP A 307 20.23 -5.55 17.87
C TRP A 307 19.37 -6.65 18.51
N THR A 308 19.98 -7.81 18.71
CA THR A 308 19.50 -8.82 19.64
C THR A 308 20.71 -9.59 20.19
N ASN A 309 20.56 -10.22 21.35
CA ASN A 309 21.62 -11.05 21.91
C ASN A 309 21.99 -12.18 20.94
N GLY A 310 23.28 -12.36 20.67
CA GLY A 310 23.79 -13.35 19.71
C GLY A 310 23.99 -12.82 18.28
N PHE A 311 23.62 -11.57 17.98
CA PHE A 311 23.77 -11.02 16.63
C PHE A 311 25.22 -11.04 16.10
N GLU A 312 26.23 -10.81 16.96
CA GLU A 312 27.65 -10.88 16.56
C GLU A 312 28.06 -12.29 16.07
N HIS A 313 27.48 -13.33 16.66
CA HIS A 313 27.70 -14.71 16.23
C HIS A 313 27.09 -14.94 14.86
N LEU A 314 25.83 -14.52 14.67
CA LEU A 314 25.16 -14.60 13.36
C LEU A 314 25.94 -13.86 12.29
N PHE A 315 26.51 -12.69 12.64
CA PHE A 315 27.34 -11.91 11.73
C PHE A 315 28.61 -12.64 11.32
N PHE A 316 29.31 -13.24 12.29
CA PHE A 316 30.50 -14.02 12.01
C PHE A 316 30.19 -15.25 11.14
N GLU A 317 29.10 -15.95 11.41
CA GLU A 317 28.65 -17.09 10.60
C GLU A 317 28.31 -16.68 9.16
N ALA A 318 27.65 -15.53 8.98
CA ALA A 318 27.22 -15.06 7.66
C ALA A 318 28.39 -14.59 6.78
N TYR A 319 29.39 -13.92 7.36
CA TYR A 319 30.42 -13.22 6.58
C TYR A 319 31.87 -13.66 6.83
N GLY A 320 32.11 -14.51 7.82
CA GLY A 320 33.44 -15.06 8.13
C GLY A 320 34.41 -14.07 8.80
N TYR A 321 33.94 -12.89 9.22
CA TYR A 321 34.75 -11.92 9.97
C TYR A 321 33.98 -11.33 11.16
N LYS A 322 34.72 -10.83 12.13
CA LYS A 322 34.19 -10.32 13.40
C LYS A 322 33.77 -8.85 13.30
N LEU A 323 32.61 -8.53 13.88
CA LEU A 323 32.08 -7.16 13.94
C LEU A 323 32.74 -6.29 15.03
N ASP A 324 33.44 -6.89 15.99
CA ASP A 324 33.91 -6.26 17.24
C ASP A 324 34.63 -4.90 17.06
N ASN A 325 35.58 -4.82 16.14
CA ASN A 325 36.34 -3.58 15.90
C ASN A 325 35.61 -2.59 14.98
N TRP A 326 34.50 -3.02 14.37
CA TRP A 326 33.65 -2.19 13.54
C TRP A 326 32.45 -1.60 14.28
N LEU A 327 32.13 -2.13 15.48
CA LEU A 327 31.03 -1.64 16.33
C LEU A 327 30.96 -0.11 16.48
N PRO A 328 32.08 0.64 16.63
CA PRO A 328 32.04 2.10 16.71
C PRO A 328 31.40 2.80 15.49
N PHE A 329 31.25 2.11 14.36
CA PHE A 329 30.94 2.71 13.07
C PHE A 329 29.65 2.23 12.41
N VAL A 330 29.01 1.19 12.93
CA VAL A 330 27.85 0.52 12.30
C VAL A 330 26.50 0.96 12.88
N PHE A 331 26.49 1.72 13.98
CA PHE A 331 25.26 2.25 14.58
C PHE A 331 25.08 3.74 14.30
N TYR A 332 23.82 4.18 14.26
CA TYR A 332 23.41 5.57 14.17
C TYR A 332 22.15 5.79 15.03
N GLN A 333 21.83 7.05 15.34
CA GLN A 333 20.66 7.40 16.15
C GLN A 333 19.36 6.99 15.46
N ALA A 334 18.30 6.64 16.19
CA ALA A 334 17.07 6.05 15.64
C ALA A 334 16.40 6.82 14.48
N ASN A 335 16.56 8.15 14.42
CA ASN A 335 16.03 9.01 13.33
C ASN A 335 17.14 9.59 12.42
N GLY A 336 18.38 9.15 12.58
CA GLY A 336 19.53 9.60 11.78
C GLY A 336 19.90 8.60 10.70
N ASN A 337 21.05 8.83 10.06
CA ASN A 337 21.69 7.94 9.11
C ASN A 337 23.22 8.09 9.20
N TYR A 338 23.98 7.24 8.53
CA TYR A 338 25.45 7.34 8.54
C TYR A 338 25.98 8.66 7.95
N ALA A 339 25.29 9.24 6.96
CA ALA A 339 25.73 10.46 6.28
C ALA A 339 25.68 11.72 7.17
N GLN A 340 24.89 11.71 8.24
CA GLN A 340 24.83 12.80 9.22
C GLN A 340 25.97 12.74 10.26
N GLY A 341 26.72 11.63 10.32
CA GLY A 341 27.84 11.47 11.25
C GLY A 341 29.04 12.33 10.86
N THR A 342 29.59 13.10 11.81
CA THR A 342 30.80 13.92 11.58
C THR A 342 32.10 13.18 11.89
N TYR A 343 32.05 12.08 12.65
CA TYR A 343 33.23 11.37 13.15
C TYR A 343 34.10 10.74 12.03
N SER A 344 33.49 10.41 10.89
CA SER A 344 34.20 9.77 9.78
C SER A 344 34.76 10.75 8.75
N LYS A 345 34.65 12.08 8.97
CA LYS A 345 35.10 13.10 8.01
C LYS A 345 36.58 12.95 7.66
N ASN A 346 37.41 12.67 8.66
CA ASN A 346 38.88 12.62 8.54
C ASN A 346 39.42 11.22 8.20
N PHE A 347 38.55 10.23 7.97
CA PHE A 347 38.99 8.90 7.54
C PHE A 347 39.48 8.90 6.09
N THR A 348 40.44 8.01 5.79
CA THR A 348 40.96 7.84 4.43
C THR A 348 39.87 7.30 3.49
N PRO A 349 39.93 7.61 2.18
CA PRO A 349 38.99 7.06 1.20
C PRO A 349 38.92 5.53 1.23
N GLU A 350 40.05 4.86 1.40
CA GLU A 350 40.13 3.39 1.46
C GLU A 350 39.42 2.83 2.69
N PHE A 351 39.53 3.51 3.84
CA PHE A 351 38.83 3.09 5.05
C PHE A 351 37.32 3.33 4.95
N LYS A 352 36.90 4.45 4.32
CA LYS A 352 35.50 4.74 4.04
C LYS A 352 34.87 3.69 3.12
N ASP A 353 35.58 3.21 2.09
CA ASP A 353 35.10 2.15 1.21
C ASP A 353 34.90 0.82 1.97
N LYS A 354 35.91 0.40 2.75
CA LYS A 354 35.80 -0.78 3.62
C LYS A 354 34.62 -0.65 4.60
N LEU A 355 34.49 0.51 5.24
CA LEU A 355 33.43 0.78 6.19
C LEU A 355 32.04 0.73 5.56
N LYS A 356 31.88 1.26 4.34
CA LYS A 356 30.62 1.17 3.58
C LYS A 356 30.20 -0.30 3.41
N ARG A 357 31.13 -1.18 3.06
CA ARG A 357 30.87 -2.62 2.85
C ARG A 357 30.50 -3.34 4.14
N VAL A 358 31.19 -3.05 5.24
CA VAL A 358 30.86 -3.62 6.56
C VAL A 358 29.47 -3.16 7.02
N ARG A 359 29.13 -1.88 6.80
CA ARG A 359 27.77 -1.37 7.07
C ARG A 359 26.73 -2.03 6.19
N HIS A 360 27.02 -2.26 4.91
CA HIS A 360 26.13 -3.00 4.02
C HIS A 360 25.89 -4.43 4.56
N ASP A 361 26.96 -5.16 4.90
CA ASP A 361 26.88 -6.53 5.44
C ASP A 361 26.05 -6.55 6.74
N TYR A 362 26.29 -5.62 7.65
CA TYR A 362 25.53 -5.49 8.90
C TYR A 362 24.04 -5.24 8.65
N ASN A 363 23.70 -4.26 7.80
CA ASN A 363 22.31 -3.90 7.55
C ASN A 363 21.58 -4.99 6.75
N LYS A 364 22.26 -5.64 5.80
CA LYS A 364 21.72 -6.78 5.04
C LYS A 364 21.38 -7.93 5.98
N LEU A 365 22.31 -8.33 6.86
CA LEU A 365 22.03 -9.39 7.82
C LEU A 365 20.92 -9.01 8.81
N LEU A 366 20.88 -7.75 9.26
CA LEU A 366 19.81 -7.29 10.14
C LEU A 366 18.44 -7.48 9.47
N VAL A 367 18.31 -7.11 8.20
CA VAL A 367 17.11 -7.34 7.38
C VAL A 367 16.81 -8.83 7.24
N GLU A 368 17.80 -9.65 6.90
CA GLU A 368 17.63 -11.11 6.73
C GLU A 368 17.16 -11.80 8.02
N VAL A 369 17.75 -11.43 9.17
CA VAL A 369 17.35 -11.96 10.48
C VAL A 369 15.93 -11.51 10.83
N PHE A 370 15.56 -10.25 10.57
CA PHE A 370 14.19 -9.77 10.77
C PHE A 370 13.19 -10.55 9.89
N LEU A 371 13.43 -10.62 8.58
CA LEU A 371 12.54 -11.31 7.65
C LEU A 371 12.40 -12.79 7.99
N LYS A 372 13.50 -13.47 8.36
CA LYS A 372 13.48 -14.89 8.75
C LYS A 372 12.75 -15.12 10.08
N ASN A 373 13.11 -14.36 11.11
CA ASN A 373 12.65 -14.65 12.46
C ASN A 373 11.27 -14.06 12.78
N PHE A 374 10.90 -12.96 12.11
CA PHE A 374 9.58 -12.36 12.22
C PHE A 374 8.69 -12.72 11.04
N THR A 375 8.95 -12.20 9.84
CA THR A 375 8.00 -12.27 8.71
C THR A 375 7.75 -13.70 8.22
N GLN A 376 8.80 -14.51 8.07
CA GLN A 376 8.66 -15.92 7.67
C GLN A 376 8.03 -16.75 8.79
N THR A 377 8.43 -16.56 10.05
CA THR A 377 7.77 -17.23 11.20
C THR A 377 6.27 -16.88 11.27
N TYR A 378 5.92 -15.64 10.98
CA TYR A 378 4.53 -15.17 10.91
C TYR A 378 3.75 -15.87 9.78
N LYS A 379 4.35 -15.96 8.59
CA LYS A 379 3.80 -16.72 7.45
C LYS A 379 3.64 -18.21 7.77
N ASP A 380 4.62 -18.81 8.43
CA ASP A 380 4.62 -20.22 8.83
C ASP A 380 3.51 -20.49 9.84
N PHE A 381 3.34 -19.64 10.86
CA PHE A 381 2.21 -19.71 11.80
C PHE A 381 0.87 -19.65 11.07
N CYS A 382 0.73 -18.74 10.10
CA CYS A 382 -0.51 -18.63 9.32
C CYS A 382 -0.79 -19.93 8.54
N LYS A 383 0.23 -20.46 7.87
CA LYS A 383 0.15 -21.72 7.12
C LYS A 383 -0.22 -22.91 8.02
N GLU A 384 0.38 -23.02 9.19
CA GLU A 384 0.09 -24.09 10.18
C GLU A 384 -1.37 -24.07 10.66
N ASN A 385 -2.02 -22.90 10.64
CA ASN A 385 -3.40 -22.73 11.10
C ASN A 385 -4.40 -22.55 9.94
N ASN A 386 -3.99 -22.82 8.69
CA ASN A 386 -4.81 -22.68 7.48
C ASN A 386 -5.47 -21.30 7.30
N ILE A 387 -4.73 -20.24 7.66
CA ILE A 387 -5.12 -18.84 7.49
C ILE A 387 -4.12 -18.14 6.58
N LEU A 388 -4.55 -17.07 5.91
CA LEU A 388 -3.71 -16.28 5.04
C LEU A 388 -2.86 -15.29 5.85
N CYS A 389 -1.62 -15.10 5.42
CA CYS A 389 -0.70 -14.10 5.96
C CYS A 389 -0.86 -12.79 5.19
N ARG A 390 -1.26 -11.72 5.85
CA ARG A 390 -1.37 -10.37 5.27
C ARG A 390 -0.40 -9.41 5.96
N TYR A 391 0.38 -8.63 5.21
CA TYR A 391 1.52 -7.89 5.78
C TYR A 391 1.90 -6.61 5.02
N GLN A 392 2.15 -5.54 5.77
CA GLN A 392 2.71 -4.29 5.29
C GLN A 392 4.24 -4.22 5.50
N ALA A 393 5.02 -4.46 4.44
CA ALA A 393 6.49 -4.56 4.51
C ALA A 393 7.24 -3.21 4.49
N TYR A 394 6.56 -2.10 4.79
CA TYR A 394 7.16 -0.76 4.88
C TYR A 394 7.06 -0.21 6.30
N GLY A 395 7.82 0.84 6.61
CA GLY A 395 7.67 1.59 7.87
C GLY A 395 8.96 2.21 8.39
N THR A 396 9.22 2.08 9.70
CA THR A 396 10.40 2.56 10.42
C THR A 396 11.15 1.38 11.03
N PRO A 397 12.31 0.99 10.48
CA PRO A 397 13.04 1.60 9.35
C PRO A 397 12.39 1.40 7.97
N PHE A 398 12.70 2.29 7.01
CA PHE A 398 12.04 2.30 5.68
C PHE A 398 12.61 1.25 4.73
N LEU A 399 13.94 1.08 4.72
CA LEU A 399 14.61 0.12 3.83
C LEU A 399 14.79 -1.27 4.50
N MET A 400 13.83 -1.68 5.34
CA MET A 400 13.86 -2.95 6.08
C MET A 400 13.40 -4.13 5.19
N GLY A 401 14.06 -4.31 4.04
CA GLY A 401 13.74 -5.39 3.10
C GLY A 401 12.36 -5.25 2.46
N MET A 402 11.95 -4.05 2.04
CA MET A 402 10.58 -3.78 1.56
C MET A 402 10.09 -4.77 0.50
N LEU A 403 10.82 -4.94 -0.61
CA LEU A 403 10.42 -5.89 -1.65
C LEU A 403 10.49 -7.35 -1.17
N ASP A 404 11.58 -7.77 -0.54
CA ASP A 404 11.74 -9.16 -0.06
C ASP A 404 10.65 -9.51 0.98
N GLY A 405 10.28 -8.55 1.84
CA GLY A 405 9.21 -8.67 2.81
C GLY A 405 7.84 -8.79 2.18
N TYR A 406 7.58 -8.11 1.05
CA TYR A 406 6.34 -8.27 0.29
C TYR A 406 6.25 -9.58 -0.50
N MET A 407 7.36 -10.27 -0.74
CA MET A 407 7.37 -11.58 -1.41
C MET A 407 7.01 -12.75 -0.47
N ILE A 408 6.98 -12.52 0.86
CA ILE A 408 6.68 -13.54 1.88
C ILE A 408 5.18 -13.78 2.13
N PRO A 409 4.31 -12.75 2.33
CA PRO A 409 2.91 -12.96 2.68
C PRO A 409 2.09 -13.62 1.57
N ASP A 410 0.90 -14.11 1.92
CA ASP A 410 -0.10 -14.50 0.91
C ASP A 410 -0.78 -13.30 0.29
N ILE A 411 -0.95 -12.24 1.08
CA ILE A 411 -1.55 -10.96 0.68
C ILE A 411 -0.57 -9.85 1.07
N PRO A 412 0.28 -9.38 0.15
CA PRO A 412 1.06 -8.17 0.34
C PRO A 412 0.10 -6.96 0.49
N GLU A 413 0.32 -6.11 1.49
CA GLU A 413 -0.52 -4.95 1.75
C GLU A 413 0.26 -3.63 1.70
N SER A 414 -0.24 -2.64 0.96
CA SER A 414 0.29 -1.28 0.95
C SER A 414 -0.54 -0.31 1.80
N ASN A 415 -0.30 1.01 1.69
CA ASN A 415 -1.23 2.05 2.11
C ASN A 415 -1.27 3.24 1.15
N ASN A 416 -2.37 4.00 1.21
CA ASN A 416 -2.47 5.33 0.60
C ASN A 416 -3.23 6.34 1.48
N TRP A 417 -2.99 7.64 1.26
CA TRP A 417 -3.56 8.73 2.06
C TRP A 417 -4.34 9.72 1.17
N ILE A 418 -5.48 10.21 1.63
CA ILE A 418 -6.41 11.02 0.81
C ILE A 418 -6.31 12.54 0.98
N TYR A 419 -5.64 13.08 2.02
CA TYR A 419 -5.48 14.55 2.16
C TYR A 419 -4.04 14.95 2.47
N THR A 420 -3.24 14.95 1.41
CA THR A 420 -1.92 15.57 1.39
C THR A 420 -1.94 17.00 0.82
N VAL A 421 -2.99 17.39 0.08
CA VAL A 421 -3.19 18.72 -0.55
C VAL A 421 -4.63 19.27 -0.37
N GLU A 422 -4.95 20.42 -0.97
CA GLU A 422 -6.26 21.09 -0.87
C GLU A 422 -7.28 20.45 -1.84
N MET A 423 -8.57 20.52 -1.50
CA MET A 423 -9.64 19.80 -2.24
C MET A 423 -9.80 20.21 -3.72
N LYS A 424 -9.46 21.45 -4.10
CA LYS A 424 -9.78 22.00 -5.44
C LYS A 424 -8.64 21.91 -6.46
N ASP A 425 -7.59 21.14 -6.17
CA ASP A 425 -6.48 21.01 -7.10
C ASP A 425 -6.90 20.21 -8.35
N SER A 426 -6.51 20.67 -9.53
CA SER A 426 -6.91 20.06 -10.82
C SER A 426 -6.31 18.66 -11.02
N ILE A 427 -5.16 18.42 -10.40
CA ILE A 427 -4.49 17.14 -10.28
C ILE A 427 -4.13 16.96 -8.82
N TRP A 428 -4.36 15.75 -8.30
CA TRP A 428 -3.99 15.44 -6.93
C TRP A 428 -2.46 15.30 -6.78
N ASP A 429 -1.84 16.15 -5.95
CA ASP A 429 -0.43 16.00 -5.60
C ASP A 429 -0.26 15.14 -4.33
N TRP A 430 0.28 13.96 -4.55
CA TRP A 430 0.57 13.00 -3.50
C TRP A 430 1.85 13.42 -2.76
N LYS A 431 1.75 13.80 -1.48
CA LYS A 431 2.95 14.09 -0.70
C LYS A 431 3.80 12.83 -0.56
N GLN A 432 5.00 12.86 -1.13
CA GLN A 432 6.00 11.80 -1.02
C GLN A 432 6.36 11.41 0.42
N SER A 433 6.03 12.25 1.40
CA SER A 433 6.31 11.96 2.80
C SER A 433 5.31 11.01 3.46
N HIS A 434 4.16 10.68 2.88
CA HIS A 434 3.17 9.80 3.52
C HIS A 434 2.30 9.08 2.48
N GLY A 435 2.37 7.74 2.42
CA GLY A 435 1.44 6.92 1.62
C GLY A 435 1.42 7.27 0.13
N TYR A 436 2.60 7.49 -0.45
CA TYR A 436 2.72 7.75 -1.89
C TYR A 436 2.68 6.44 -2.69
N MET A 437 2.46 6.55 -4.00
CA MET A 437 2.15 5.41 -4.87
C MET A 437 3.30 4.41 -5.04
N ILE A 438 4.54 4.80 -4.73
CA ILE A 438 5.67 3.87 -4.85
C ILE A 438 5.58 2.68 -3.88
N TRP A 439 4.90 2.83 -2.74
CA TRP A 439 4.66 1.71 -1.81
C TRP A 439 3.79 0.65 -2.45
N ASN A 440 2.75 1.08 -3.19
CA ASN A 440 1.88 0.19 -3.94
C ASN A 440 2.69 -0.56 -5.01
N MET A 441 3.57 0.15 -5.73
CA MET A 441 4.43 -0.50 -6.73
C MET A 441 5.29 -1.62 -6.12
N TYR A 442 5.86 -1.43 -4.93
CA TYR A 442 6.64 -2.49 -4.26
C TYR A 442 5.76 -3.63 -3.73
N ALA A 443 4.56 -3.35 -3.20
CA ALA A 443 3.63 -4.38 -2.75
C ALA A 443 3.15 -5.24 -3.93
N SER A 444 2.73 -4.59 -5.03
CA SER A 444 2.32 -5.23 -6.27
C SER A 444 3.47 -6.03 -6.91
N ALA A 445 4.70 -5.50 -6.90
CA ALA A 445 5.87 -6.24 -7.36
C ALA A 445 6.05 -7.54 -6.55
N GLY A 446 5.94 -7.48 -5.22
CA GLY A 446 6.02 -8.66 -4.36
C GLY A 446 4.96 -9.71 -4.71
N ALA A 447 3.72 -9.27 -4.98
CA ALA A 447 2.63 -10.13 -5.41
C ALA A 447 2.91 -10.76 -6.78
N HIS A 448 3.22 -9.97 -7.80
CA HIS A 448 3.46 -10.44 -9.17
C HIS A 448 4.65 -11.39 -9.26
N LEU A 449 5.76 -11.07 -8.59
CA LEU A 449 6.96 -11.90 -8.58
C LEU A 449 6.75 -13.26 -7.88
N THR A 450 5.70 -13.39 -7.07
CA THR A 450 5.40 -14.62 -6.32
C THR A 450 4.01 -15.18 -6.59
N ASP A 451 3.41 -14.78 -7.72
CA ASP A 451 2.13 -15.24 -8.24
C ASP A 451 0.98 -15.15 -7.20
N LYS A 452 0.99 -14.09 -6.39
CA LYS A 452 -0.08 -13.83 -5.41
C LYS A 452 -1.28 -13.22 -6.11
N LYS A 453 -2.44 -13.78 -5.79
CA LYS A 453 -3.72 -13.38 -6.37
C LYS A 453 -4.18 -12.00 -5.86
N ILE A 454 -3.99 -11.72 -4.58
CA ILE A 454 -4.53 -10.54 -3.90
C ILE A 454 -3.37 -9.66 -3.43
N THR A 455 -3.41 -8.39 -3.82
CA THR A 455 -2.56 -7.32 -3.30
C THR A 455 -3.49 -6.29 -2.69
N SER A 456 -3.48 -6.18 -1.36
CA SER A 456 -4.39 -5.27 -0.66
C SER A 456 -3.75 -3.91 -0.38
N CYS A 457 -4.57 -2.95 0.02
CA CYS A 457 -4.09 -1.64 0.46
C CYS A 457 -4.95 -1.15 1.63
N GLU A 458 -4.30 -0.61 2.66
CA GLU A 458 -4.95 0.27 3.64
C GLU A 458 -5.28 1.59 2.92
N THR A 459 -6.55 1.78 2.55
CA THR A 459 -6.94 2.86 1.65
C THR A 459 -7.61 4.04 2.34
N MET A 460 -7.36 5.23 1.82
CA MET A 460 -7.94 6.52 2.22
C MET A 460 -7.67 6.93 3.68
N THR A 461 -6.47 6.64 4.18
CA THR A 461 -6.04 7.13 5.50
C THR A 461 -6.05 8.66 5.53
N ASN A 462 -6.67 9.22 6.57
CA ASN A 462 -6.99 10.65 6.62
C ASN A 462 -6.95 11.22 8.04
N LEU A 463 -6.04 12.16 8.26
CA LEU A 463 -5.91 12.88 9.53
C LEU A 463 -6.18 14.39 9.42
N GLY A 464 -6.36 14.91 8.20
CA GLY A 464 -6.41 16.35 7.91
C GLY A 464 -7.80 16.85 7.49
N GLY A 465 -8.61 15.97 6.90
CA GLY A 465 -9.89 16.29 6.27
C GLY A 465 -10.94 15.21 6.52
N VAL A 466 -11.03 14.69 7.75
CA VAL A 466 -11.87 13.53 8.09
C VAL A 466 -13.32 13.60 7.57
N PHE A 467 -13.95 14.77 7.61
CA PHE A 467 -15.33 15.00 7.13
C PHE A 467 -15.41 15.64 5.74
N LYS A 468 -14.28 15.76 5.04
CA LYS A 468 -14.17 16.43 3.74
C LYS A 468 -14.31 15.47 2.55
N ALA A 469 -14.02 14.18 2.75
CA ALA A 469 -13.93 13.20 1.67
C ALA A 469 -15.24 13.09 0.87
N THR A 470 -15.11 13.17 -0.45
CA THR A 470 -16.18 12.95 -1.42
C THR A 470 -16.05 11.56 -2.06
N LEU A 471 -17.13 11.03 -2.65
CA LEU A 471 -17.04 9.75 -3.39
C LEU A 471 -16.18 9.87 -4.64
N GLU A 472 -16.13 11.06 -5.25
CA GLU A 472 -15.23 11.38 -6.36
C GLU A 472 -13.76 11.24 -5.97
N GLU A 473 -13.36 11.81 -4.84
CA GLU A 473 -12.01 11.67 -4.30
C GLU A 473 -11.67 10.21 -4.00
N ILE A 474 -12.61 9.47 -3.39
CA ILE A 474 -12.41 8.04 -3.10
C ILE A 474 -12.19 7.26 -4.41
N LYS A 475 -12.97 7.52 -5.47
CA LYS A 475 -12.75 6.91 -6.80
C LYS A 475 -11.39 7.27 -7.38
N GLN A 476 -11.04 8.56 -7.41
CA GLN A 476 -9.77 9.04 -7.98
C GLN A 476 -8.57 8.35 -7.32
N HIS A 477 -8.61 8.16 -5.99
CA HIS A 477 -7.54 7.51 -5.25
C HIS A 477 -7.46 6.00 -5.52
N ASP A 478 -8.59 5.34 -5.69
CA ASP A 478 -8.63 3.90 -6.01
C ASP A 478 -8.26 3.58 -7.44
N ASP A 479 -8.62 4.42 -8.40
CA ASP A 479 -8.15 4.28 -9.78
C ASP A 479 -6.62 4.23 -9.81
N MET A 480 -5.96 5.06 -8.99
CA MET A 480 -4.51 5.03 -8.85
C MET A 480 -3.99 3.81 -8.08
N ASN A 481 -4.75 3.27 -7.13
CA ASN A 481 -4.43 1.98 -6.50
C ASN A 481 -4.42 0.87 -7.57
N PHE A 482 -5.43 0.82 -8.43
CA PHE A 482 -5.46 -0.15 -9.55
C PHE A 482 -4.30 0.05 -10.54
N ILE A 483 -4.03 1.30 -10.96
CA ILE A 483 -2.88 1.62 -11.84
C ILE A 483 -1.55 1.16 -11.24
N THR A 484 -1.42 1.15 -9.92
CA THR A 484 -0.20 0.72 -9.22
C THR A 484 -0.20 -0.77 -8.86
N GLY A 485 -1.20 -1.53 -9.30
CA GLY A 485 -1.30 -2.99 -9.17
C GLY A 485 -2.00 -3.50 -7.91
N ILE A 486 -2.58 -2.62 -7.10
CA ILE A 486 -3.45 -3.03 -5.98
C ILE A 486 -4.77 -3.55 -6.55
N ASN A 487 -5.32 -4.61 -5.95
CA ASN A 487 -6.60 -5.19 -6.39
C ASN A 487 -7.55 -5.53 -5.23
N HIS A 488 -7.29 -5.06 -4.00
CA HIS A 488 -8.23 -5.16 -2.87
C HIS A 488 -8.13 -3.96 -1.93
N SER A 489 -9.21 -3.19 -1.79
CA SER A 489 -9.25 -2.02 -0.90
C SER A 489 -9.70 -2.37 0.52
N VAL A 490 -8.94 -1.96 1.53
CA VAL A 490 -9.28 -2.05 2.96
C VAL A 490 -9.40 -0.62 3.50
N LEU A 491 -10.62 -0.09 3.58
CA LEU A 491 -10.86 1.30 3.93
C LEU A 491 -10.44 1.60 5.37
N HIS A 492 -9.60 2.61 5.54
CA HIS A 492 -9.14 3.13 6.82
C HIS A 492 -9.95 4.38 7.21
N GLY A 493 -10.85 4.34 8.19
CA GLY A 493 -11.35 3.14 8.87
C GLY A 493 -12.77 3.34 9.39
N TYR A 494 -13.49 2.23 9.58
CA TYR A 494 -14.83 2.22 10.17
C TYR A 494 -14.67 2.13 11.69
N ASN A 495 -15.12 3.15 12.41
CA ASN A 495 -14.89 3.23 13.84
C ASN A 495 -16.10 2.66 14.57
N TYR A 496 -15.89 1.62 15.40
CA TYR A 496 -16.94 1.16 16.30
C TYR A 496 -17.37 2.33 17.18
N SER A 497 -18.66 2.63 17.18
CA SER A 497 -19.24 3.69 17.99
C SER A 497 -20.68 3.36 18.37
N PRO A 498 -20.99 3.21 19.67
CA PRO A 498 -22.35 2.95 20.14
C PRO A 498 -23.35 4.04 19.70
N PRO A 499 -24.61 3.68 19.43
CA PRO A 499 -25.62 4.58 18.88
C PRO A 499 -26.04 5.70 19.86
N GLU A 500 -25.84 5.49 21.16
CA GLU A 500 -26.07 6.52 22.19
C GLU A 500 -25.01 7.62 22.19
N VAL A 501 -23.84 7.39 21.57
CA VAL A 501 -22.81 8.41 21.43
C VAL A 501 -23.25 9.39 20.34
N PRO A 502 -23.44 10.68 20.66
CA PRO A 502 -23.92 11.64 19.69
C PRO A 502 -22.93 11.79 18.53
N PHE A 503 -23.44 12.22 17.38
CA PHE A 503 -22.61 12.56 16.23
C PHE A 503 -21.37 13.38 16.66
N PRO A 504 -20.16 13.07 16.18
CA PRO A 504 -19.85 12.11 15.13
C PRO A 504 -19.48 10.70 15.65
N GLY A 505 -19.90 10.32 16.86
CA GLY A 505 -19.49 9.07 17.47
C GLY A 505 -18.03 9.07 17.94
N TRP A 506 -17.46 7.90 18.13
CA TRP A 506 -16.03 7.72 18.40
C TRP A 506 -15.23 7.73 17.09
N ILE A 507 -14.15 8.51 17.05
CA ILE A 507 -13.24 8.55 15.91
C ILE A 507 -11.81 8.48 16.43
N ARG A 508 -11.12 7.38 16.11
CA ARG A 508 -9.69 7.21 16.31
C ARG A 508 -8.90 7.63 15.07
N TYR A 509 -9.41 7.27 13.90
CA TYR A 509 -8.83 7.61 12.61
C TYR A 509 -9.91 7.91 11.57
N GLY A 510 -9.64 8.85 10.67
CA GLY A 510 -10.39 8.99 9.42
C GLY A 510 -9.82 8.10 8.32
N THR A 511 -10.46 8.05 7.15
CA THR A 511 -11.62 8.83 6.68
C THR A 511 -12.93 8.45 7.38
N TYR A 512 -13.90 9.37 7.44
CA TYR A 512 -15.19 9.15 8.11
C TYR A 512 -16.13 8.22 7.31
N PHE A 513 -15.72 6.96 7.15
CA PHE A 513 -16.59 5.88 6.67
C PHE A 513 -17.53 5.48 7.80
N SER A 514 -18.74 6.04 7.78
CA SER A 514 -19.80 5.79 8.75
C SER A 514 -21.15 5.97 8.09
N GLU A 515 -22.15 5.23 8.55
CA GLU A 515 -23.56 5.38 8.21
C GLU A 515 -24.14 6.76 8.57
N GLN A 516 -23.45 7.51 9.43
CA GLN A 516 -23.79 8.90 9.74
C GLN A 516 -23.32 9.88 8.65
N ASN A 517 -22.50 9.43 7.69
CA ASN A 517 -22.04 10.24 6.57
C ASN A 517 -23.14 10.40 5.53
N THR A 518 -23.31 11.61 5.01
CA THR A 518 -24.39 12.00 4.09
C THR A 518 -24.37 11.19 2.79
N TRP A 519 -23.19 10.93 2.24
CA TRP A 519 -23.04 10.14 1.02
C TRP A 519 -23.07 8.62 1.25
N TRP A 520 -23.25 8.12 2.48
CA TRP A 520 -23.30 6.68 2.78
C TRP A 520 -24.35 5.94 1.93
N LYS A 521 -25.52 6.57 1.71
CA LYS A 521 -26.59 6.03 0.85
C LYS A 521 -26.19 5.90 -0.64
N HIS A 522 -25.11 6.55 -1.06
CA HIS A 522 -24.57 6.49 -2.41
C HIS A 522 -23.32 5.63 -2.52
N LEU A 523 -22.73 5.22 -1.39
CA LEU A 523 -21.53 4.39 -1.34
C LEU A 523 -21.64 3.06 -2.13
N PRO A 524 -22.83 2.39 -2.25
CA PRO A 524 -22.94 1.18 -3.06
C PRO A 524 -22.46 1.33 -4.51
N ASN A 525 -22.61 2.52 -5.11
CA ASN A 525 -22.16 2.78 -6.49
C ASN A 525 -20.63 2.64 -6.62
N TRP A 526 -19.89 3.19 -5.64
CA TRP A 526 -18.44 3.04 -5.60
C TRP A 526 -18.02 1.62 -5.18
N ILE A 527 -18.72 1.00 -4.23
CA ILE A 527 -18.42 -0.37 -3.80
C ILE A 527 -18.52 -1.33 -4.98
N ASP A 528 -19.60 -1.28 -5.76
CA ASP A 528 -19.74 -2.16 -6.92
C ASP A 528 -18.68 -1.83 -7.97
N TYR A 529 -18.44 -0.55 -8.28
CA TYR A 529 -17.34 -0.12 -9.16
C TYR A 529 -15.98 -0.73 -8.77
N ASN A 530 -15.57 -0.55 -7.51
CA ASN A 530 -14.31 -1.09 -7.00
C ASN A 530 -14.30 -2.62 -7.06
N SER A 531 -15.38 -3.27 -6.62
CA SER A 531 -15.47 -4.74 -6.55
C SER A 531 -15.31 -5.41 -7.91
N ARG A 532 -15.87 -4.79 -8.96
CA ARG A 532 -15.76 -5.28 -10.33
C ARG A 532 -14.33 -5.20 -10.85
N LEU A 533 -13.66 -4.08 -10.63
CA LEU A 533 -12.25 -3.91 -11.02
C LEU A 533 -11.33 -4.83 -10.21
N SER A 534 -11.52 -4.90 -8.89
CA SER A 534 -10.84 -5.85 -8.01
C SER A 534 -10.98 -7.29 -8.50
N TYR A 535 -12.19 -7.72 -8.87
CA TYR A 535 -12.38 -9.07 -9.41
C TYR A 535 -11.57 -9.32 -10.68
N ILE A 536 -11.56 -8.37 -11.63
CA ILE A 536 -10.77 -8.50 -12.86
C ILE A 536 -9.29 -8.67 -12.53
N PHE A 537 -8.72 -7.73 -11.77
CA PHE A 537 -7.28 -7.70 -11.49
C PHE A 537 -6.82 -8.76 -10.48
N GLN A 538 -7.74 -9.42 -9.77
CA GLN A 538 -7.45 -10.63 -8.99
C GLN A 538 -7.47 -11.89 -9.87
N ASN A 539 -8.06 -11.86 -11.06
CA ASN A 539 -8.20 -13.05 -11.93
C ASN A 539 -7.59 -12.83 -13.32
N SER A 540 -6.62 -11.92 -13.42
CA SER A 540 -5.76 -11.70 -14.58
C SER A 540 -4.29 -11.62 -14.14
N GLN A 541 -3.38 -11.70 -15.11
CA GLN A 541 -1.93 -11.63 -14.92
C GLN A 541 -1.42 -10.28 -15.40
N ALA A 542 -0.59 -9.61 -14.60
CA ALA A 542 0.10 -8.39 -15.02
C ALA A 542 1.13 -8.69 -16.12
N ASP A 543 1.18 -7.84 -17.15
CA ASP A 543 2.23 -7.86 -18.17
C ASP A 543 3.07 -6.58 -18.06
N LYS A 544 4.36 -6.75 -17.74
CA LYS A 544 5.27 -5.64 -17.48
C LYS A 544 6.63 -5.92 -18.10
N SER A 545 6.92 -5.24 -19.21
CA SER A 545 8.15 -5.49 -19.97
C SER A 545 9.40 -4.81 -19.40
N ILE A 546 9.28 -3.87 -18.45
CA ILE A 546 10.39 -3.07 -17.92
C ILE A 546 10.65 -3.41 -16.44
N ALA A 547 11.87 -3.81 -16.10
CA ALA A 547 12.35 -3.92 -14.72
C ALA A 547 13.21 -2.72 -14.34
N ILE A 548 12.97 -2.13 -13.17
CA ILE A 548 13.73 -0.99 -12.63
C ILE A 548 14.44 -1.44 -11.36
N LEU A 549 15.76 -1.25 -11.32
CA LEU A 549 16.62 -1.55 -10.18
C LEU A 549 17.26 -0.26 -9.64
N GLY A 550 16.90 0.09 -8.40
CA GLY A 550 17.43 1.25 -7.69
C GLY A 550 18.65 0.95 -6.78
N PRO A 551 19.24 1.99 -6.17
CA PRO A 551 20.49 1.87 -5.41
C PRO A 551 20.30 1.42 -3.95
N THR A 552 19.21 0.74 -3.62
CA THR A 552 18.87 0.35 -2.23
C THR A 552 20.01 -0.36 -1.50
N ALA A 553 20.73 -1.26 -2.18
CA ALA A 553 21.86 -1.97 -1.59
C ALA A 553 23.06 -1.05 -1.32
N ASP A 554 23.33 -0.07 -2.20
CA ASP A 554 24.34 0.96 -1.94
C ASP A 554 23.94 1.84 -0.74
N LEU A 555 22.66 2.19 -0.63
CA LEU A 555 22.12 3.02 0.45
C LEU A 555 22.23 2.34 1.83
N TRP A 556 22.17 1.02 1.92
CA TRP A 556 22.41 0.30 3.18
C TRP A 556 23.80 0.56 3.75
N GLY A 557 24.83 0.65 2.91
CA GLY A 557 26.19 1.00 3.35
C GLY A 557 26.39 2.51 3.59
N ASP A 558 25.79 3.34 2.73
CA ASP A 558 26.00 4.79 2.73
C ASP A 558 25.16 5.53 3.78
N LYS A 559 23.94 5.06 4.04
CA LYS A 559 22.93 5.72 4.89
C LYS A 559 22.22 4.77 5.87
N GLY A 560 22.33 3.46 5.71
CA GLY A 560 21.65 2.48 6.56
C GLY A 560 20.16 2.36 6.22
N LEU A 561 19.35 1.92 7.19
CA LEU A 561 17.94 1.58 6.99
C LEU A 561 16.96 2.71 7.33
N ALA A 562 17.44 3.91 7.68
CA ALA A 562 16.65 4.99 8.29
C ALA A 562 15.33 5.30 7.55
N ARG A 563 14.34 5.91 8.22
CA ARG A 563 13.09 6.35 7.55
C ARG A 563 13.06 7.84 7.23
N MET A 564 13.80 8.69 7.96
CA MET A 564 13.56 10.14 7.97
C MET A 564 14.74 10.95 7.42
N PRO A 565 14.51 11.85 6.43
CA PRO A 565 13.34 11.87 5.54
C PRO A 565 13.21 10.53 4.80
N PHE A 566 12.03 10.25 4.22
CA PHE A 566 11.83 9.04 3.41
C PHE A 566 12.94 8.92 2.37
N HIS A 567 13.52 7.73 2.24
CA HIS A 567 14.59 7.51 1.26
C HIS A 567 13.97 7.52 -0.13
N MET A 568 13.96 8.70 -0.72
CA MET A 568 13.49 8.96 -2.08
C MET A 568 14.67 9.38 -2.95
N GLU A 569 15.88 8.88 -2.68
CA GLU A 569 17.09 9.24 -3.44
C GLU A 569 17.49 8.13 -4.42
N PRO A 570 17.67 8.44 -5.71
CA PRO A 570 17.40 9.74 -6.35
C PRO A 570 15.89 9.98 -6.55
N GLU A 571 15.43 11.23 -6.54
CA GLU A 571 13.98 11.55 -6.55
C GLU A 571 13.28 11.01 -7.80
N TYR A 572 13.93 11.10 -8.96
CA TYR A 572 13.36 10.64 -10.24
C TYR A 572 12.98 9.16 -10.21
N LEU A 573 13.74 8.32 -9.48
CA LEU A 573 13.54 6.87 -9.46
C LEU A 573 12.14 6.54 -8.98
N TYR A 574 11.68 7.19 -7.93
CA TYR A 574 10.40 6.88 -7.28
C TYR A 574 9.19 7.43 -8.05
N ARG A 575 9.44 8.28 -9.07
CA ARG A 575 8.43 8.82 -10.00
C ARG A 575 8.50 8.20 -11.40
N LEU A 576 9.55 7.46 -11.73
CA LEU A 576 9.83 6.99 -13.10
C LEU A 576 8.72 6.11 -13.68
N TRP A 577 7.96 5.41 -12.83
CA TRP A 577 6.81 4.60 -13.27
C TRP A 577 5.68 5.44 -13.88
N GLN A 578 5.54 6.71 -13.48
CA GLN A 578 4.45 7.59 -13.94
C GLN A 578 4.54 7.84 -15.45
N PRO A 579 5.64 8.43 -15.98
CA PRO A 579 5.76 8.63 -17.42
C PRO A 579 5.84 7.32 -18.20
N ILE A 580 6.36 6.24 -17.62
CA ILE A 580 6.35 4.92 -18.26
C ILE A 580 4.89 4.50 -18.55
N SER A 581 4.01 4.56 -17.54
CA SER A 581 2.58 4.30 -17.69
C SER A 581 1.93 5.26 -18.69
N GLN A 582 2.13 6.56 -18.54
CA GLN A 582 1.53 7.59 -19.41
C GLN A 582 1.97 7.49 -20.88
N LEU A 583 3.13 6.88 -21.15
CA LEU A 583 3.66 6.66 -22.50
C LEU A 583 3.25 5.31 -23.12
N GLY A 584 2.41 4.52 -22.42
CA GLY A 584 1.89 3.25 -22.93
C GLY A 584 2.75 2.02 -22.60
N TYR A 585 3.63 2.11 -21.61
CA TYR A 585 4.48 1.01 -21.13
C TYR A 585 4.16 0.67 -19.67
N SER A 586 4.56 -0.51 -19.22
CA SER A 586 4.42 -0.94 -17.83
C SER A 586 5.76 -1.36 -17.23
N ALA A 587 6.00 -0.96 -15.98
CA ALA A 587 7.24 -1.24 -15.27
C ALA A 587 7.01 -1.88 -13.90
N GLU A 588 8.01 -2.62 -13.45
CA GLU A 588 8.11 -3.20 -12.12
C GLU A 588 9.42 -2.81 -11.43
N TYR A 589 9.38 -2.55 -10.12
CA TYR A 589 10.59 -2.35 -9.33
C TYR A 589 11.08 -3.68 -8.77
N ILE A 590 12.34 -3.99 -9.04
CA ILE A 590 13.01 -5.20 -8.55
C ILE A 590 14.22 -4.85 -7.68
N ASN A 591 14.73 -5.81 -6.93
CA ASN A 591 15.98 -5.70 -6.18
C ASN A 591 17.06 -6.64 -6.76
N GLN A 592 18.30 -6.53 -6.27
CA GLN A 592 19.38 -7.40 -6.75
C GLN A 592 19.11 -8.88 -6.45
N GLY A 593 18.44 -9.21 -5.33
CA GLY A 593 18.10 -10.59 -4.98
C GLY A 593 17.16 -11.26 -5.99
N VAL A 594 16.19 -10.52 -6.53
CA VAL A 594 15.34 -10.97 -7.65
C VAL A 594 16.21 -11.25 -8.87
N LEU A 595 17.10 -10.33 -9.23
CA LEU A 595 17.97 -10.50 -10.39
C LEU A 595 18.95 -11.67 -10.24
N GLU A 596 19.49 -11.91 -9.05
CA GLU A 596 20.36 -13.04 -8.74
C GLU A 596 19.67 -14.40 -8.92
N ARG A 597 18.39 -14.47 -8.52
CA ARG A 597 17.56 -15.68 -8.56
C ARG A 597 16.74 -15.83 -9.85
N ALA A 598 16.75 -14.81 -10.71
CA ALA A 598 16.03 -14.84 -11.98
C ALA A 598 16.64 -15.88 -12.94
N THR A 599 15.79 -16.45 -13.78
CA THR A 599 16.23 -17.24 -14.94
C THR A 599 16.37 -16.32 -16.14
N ILE A 600 17.51 -16.37 -16.81
CA ILE A 600 17.80 -15.57 -18.00
C ILE A 600 17.68 -16.47 -19.23
N ASN A 601 16.87 -16.07 -20.20
CA ASN A 601 16.65 -16.79 -21.45
C ASN A 601 16.30 -15.84 -22.60
N GLU A 602 16.02 -16.38 -23.79
CA GLU A 602 15.70 -15.61 -25.00
C GLU A 602 14.47 -14.69 -24.87
N LYS A 603 13.56 -14.97 -23.93
CA LYS A 603 12.40 -14.09 -23.66
C LYS A 603 12.78 -12.87 -22.81
N GLY A 604 13.90 -12.93 -22.08
CA GLY A 604 14.40 -11.88 -21.20
C GLY A 604 14.71 -12.38 -19.78
N ILE A 605 14.55 -11.48 -18.79
CA ILE A 605 14.70 -11.79 -17.37
C ILE A 605 13.38 -12.38 -16.87
N THR A 606 13.39 -13.61 -16.36
CA THR A 606 12.18 -14.30 -15.89
C THR A 606 12.24 -14.60 -14.40
N TYR A 607 11.16 -14.29 -13.68
CA TYR A 607 10.99 -14.57 -12.26
C TYR A 607 9.50 -14.82 -11.95
N GLY A 608 9.16 -16.01 -11.47
CA GLY A 608 7.75 -16.42 -11.39
C GLY A 608 7.10 -16.39 -12.78
N SER A 609 5.90 -15.82 -12.87
CA SER A 609 5.21 -15.53 -14.14
C SER A 609 5.72 -14.29 -14.89
N MET A 610 6.57 -13.46 -14.26
CA MET A 610 7.00 -12.17 -14.82
C MET A 610 8.14 -12.33 -15.83
N ILE A 611 8.09 -11.53 -16.91
CA ILE A 611 9.08 -11.51 -17.99
C ILE A 611 9.45 -10.06 -18.31
N TYR A 612 10.73 -9.71 -18.17
CA TYR A 612 11.23 -8.36 -18.46
C TYR A 612 12.16 -8.36 -19.67
N LYS A 613 11.91 -7.43 -20.60
CA LYS A 613 12.65 -7.24 -21.86
C LYS A 613 13.60 -6.05 -21.83
N LEU A 614 13.46 -5.18 -20.83
CA LEU A 614 14.32 -4.01 -20.59
C LEU A 614 14.66 -3.93 -19.11
N LEU A 615 15.94 -3.73 -18.79
CA LEU A 615 16.41 -3.49 -17.42
C LEU A 615 16.94 -2.07 -17.26
N VAL A 616 16.41 -1.32 -16.30
CA VAL A 616 16.86 0.03 -15.94
C VAL A 616 17.69 -0.04 -14.66
N LEU A 617 18.96 0.36 -14.73
CA LEU A 617 19.86 0.53 -13.60
C LEU A 617 19.89 2.01 -13.21
N ALA A 618 19.16 2.37 -12.15
CA ALA A 618 18.95 3.76 -11.75
C ALA A 618 19.97 4.23 -10.70
N SER A 619 20.99 4.98 -11.12
CA SER A 619 22.05 5.56 -10.26
C SER A 619 22.74 4.54 -9.35
N LEU A 620 22.88 3.30 -9.83
CA LEU A 620 23.47 2.17 -9.10
C LEU A 620 24.99 2.20 -9.19
N LYS A 621 25.71 2.01 -8.08
CA LYS A 621 27.20 2.00 -8.06
C LYS A 621 27.77 0.61 -7.94
N SER A 622 27.03 -0.28 -7.29
CA SER A 622 27.52 -1.61 -6.93
C SER A 622 26.55 -2.72 -7.30
N LEU A 623 27.09 -3.85 -7.75
CA LEU A 623 26.34 -5.08 -8.07
C LEU A 623 26.92 -6.26 -7.28
N SER A 624 26.10 -7.23 -6.93
CA SER A 624 26.63 -8.55 -6.59
C SER A 624 27.25 -9.21 -7.83
N PRO A 625 28.28 -10.06 -7.66
CA PRO A 625 28.84 -10.86 -8.74
C PRO A 625 27.78 -11.57 -9.59
N LYS A 626 26.82 -12.21 -8.93
CA LYS A 626 25.78 -12.99 -9.59
C LYS A 626 24.78 -12.11 -10.37
N ALA A 627 24.43 -10.94 -9.84
CA ALA A 627 23.64 -9.96 -10.58
C ALA A 627 24.37 -9.48 -11.85
N ALA A 628 25.67 -9.18 -11.77
CA ALA A 628 26.46 -8.78 -12.93
C ALA A 628 26.55 -9.89 -14.00
N GLU A 629 26.71 -11.15 -13.60
CA GLU A 629 26.67 -12.30 -14.51
C GLU A 629 25.31 -12.45 -15.20
N ASN A 630 24.20 -12.33 -14.46
CA ASN A 630 22.86 -12.44 -15.04
C ASN A 630 22.55 -11.26 -15.98
N ILE A 631 23.04 -10.04 -15.69
CA ILE A 631 22.98 -8.90 -16.63
C ILE A 631 23.75 -9.21 -17.90
N LYS A 632 24.96 -9.79 -17.78
CA LYS A 632 25.76 -10.19 -18.93
C LYS A 632 25.02 -11.19 -19.81
N LEU A 633 24.48 -12.26 -19.22
CA LEU A 633 23.68 -13.25 -19.94
C LEU A 633 22.49 -12.60 -20.63
N PHE A 634 21.80 -11.68 -19.96
CA PHE A 634 20.63 -11.02 -20.52
C PHE A 634 20.97 -10.21 -21.78
N VAL A 635 22.09 -9.47 -21.75
CA VAL A 635 22.60 -8.74 -22.91
C VAL A 635 23.06 -9.70 -24.02
N GLU A 636 23.70 -10.82 -23.68
CA GLU A 636 24.12 -11.85 -24.65
C GLU A 636 22.92 -12.49 -25.38
N PHE A 637 21.75 -12.57 -24.72
CA PHE A 637 20.48 -12.99 -25.35
C PHE A 637 19.75 -11.87 -26.09
N GLY A 638 20.35 -10.69 -26.26
CA GLY A 638 19.77 -9.55 -26.98
C GLY A 638 18.92 -8.61 -26.13
N GLY A 639 18.89 -8.82 -24.81
CA GLY A 639 18.29 -7.89 -23.86
C GLY A 639 18.97 -6.53 -23.86
N LYS A 640 18.21 -5.48 -23.55
CA LYS A 640 18.72 -4.11 -23.46
C LYS A 640 18.73 -3.62 -22.02
N ILE A 641 19.74 -2.82 -21.68
CA ILE A 641 19.88 -2.20 -20.38
C ILE A 641 20.04 -0.68 -20.53
N ILE A 642 19.34 0.07 -19.69
CA ILE A 642 19.56 1.52 -19.51
C ILE A 642 20.37 1.71 -18.24
N VAL A 643 21.48 2.43 -18.33
CA VAL A 643 22.32 2.80 -17.19
C VAL A 643 22.18 4.30 -16.96
N ILE A 644 21.58 4.69 -15.84
CA ILE A 644 21.40 6.09 -15.48
C ILE A 644 22.56 6.54 -14.58
N ASP A 645 23.17 7.67 -14.95
CA ASP A 645 24.36 8.30 -14.39
C ASP A 645 25.66 7.56 -14.66
N GLN A 646 25.91 6.47 -13.95
CA GLN A 646 27.20 5.79 -13.98
C GLN A 646 27.05 4.28 -14.05
N LEU A 647 28.03 3.65 -14.71
CA LEU A 647 28.16 2.20 -14.78
C LEU A 647 28.50 1.65 -13.38
N PRO A 648 27.83 0.60 -12.88
CA PRO A 648 28.19 -0.02 -11.62
C PRO A 648 29.49 -0.81 -11.78
N LEU A 649 30.51 -0.46 -11.01
CA LEU A 649 31.87 -1.02 -11.12
C LEU A 649 32.37 -1.67 -9.83
N LYS A 650 31.52 -1.71 -8.80
CA LYS A 650 31.88 -2.16 -7.45
C LYS A 650 31.02 -3.34 -7.01
N SER A 651 31.54 -4.10 -6.06
CA SER A 651 30.80 -5.09 -5.30
C SER A 651 30.32 -4.50 -3.96
N LEU A 652 29.42 -5.20 -3.25
CA LEU A 652 28.82 -4.71 -2.00
C LEU A 652 29.46 -5.27 -0.72
N HIS A 653 29.96 -6.51 -0.77
CA HIS A 653 30.45 -7.25 0.40
C HIS A 653 31.87 -6.89 0.80
N PHE A 654 32.20 -7.02 2.10
CA PHE A 654 33.55 -6.72 2.60
C PHE A 654 34.55 -7.85 2.29
N SER A 655 34.16 -9.11 2.47
CA SER A 655 35.07 -10.24 2.19
C SER A 655 35.35 -10.36 0.68
N GLU A 656 36.63 -10.57 0.33
CA GLU A 656 37.12 -10.67 -1.06
C GLU A 656 36.71 -9.49 -1.98
N TYR A 657 36.48 -8.29 -1.42
CA TYR A 657 35.92 -7.18 -2.19
C TYR A 657 36.74 -6.77 -3.41
N GLU A 658 38.08 -6.88 -3.37
CA GLU A 658 38.94 -6.52 -4.50
C GLU A 658 38.73 -7.47 -5.70
N LYS A 659 38.64 -8.78 -5.43
CA LYS A 659 38.34 -9.80 -6.43
C LYS A 659 36.95 -9.58 -7.03
N ASN A 660 35.96 -9.30 -6.18
CA ASN A 660 34.58 -9.10 -6.61
C ASN A 660 34.40 -7.77 -7.37
N ASP A 661 35.07 -6.70 -6.94
CA ASP A 661 35.14 -5.43 -7.68
C ASP A 661 35.74 -5.65 -9.08
N ASN A 662 36.84 -6.38 -9.18
CA ASN A 662 37.46 -6.70 -10.46
C ASN A 662 36.52 -7.49 -11.37
N LEU A 663 35.77 -8.47 -10.84
CA LEU A 663 34.78 -9.22 -11.60
C LEU A 663 33.64 -8.34 -12.12
N VAL A 664 33.03 -7.52 -11.25
CA VAL A 664 31.93 -6.61 -11.64
C VAL A 664 32.43 -5.60 -12.66
N ASN A 665 33.58 -4.97 -12.40
CA ASN A 665 34.18 -4.00 -13.30
C ASN A 665 34.46 -4.61 -14.68
N ASN A 666 35.16 -5.74 -14.74
CA ASN A 666 35.48 -6.42 -16.01
C ASN A 666 34.22 -6.84 -16.77
N THR A 667 33.18 -7.28 -16.06
CA THR A 667 31.90 -7.67 -16.66
C THR A 667 31.20 -6.46 -17.27
N MET A 668 30.97 -5.42 -16.48
CA MET A 668 30.18 -4.26 -16.92
C MET A 668 30.91 -3.43 -17.98
N THR A 669 32.23 -3.22 -17.84
CA THR A 669 33.03 -2.54 -18.87
C THR A 669 33.17 -3.38 -20.14
N GLY A 670 33.25 -4.71 -20.00
CA GLY A 670 33.20 -5.65 -21.11
C GLY A 670 31.89 -5.55 -21.89
N LEU A 671 30.76 -5.47 -21.21
CA LEU A 671 29.45 -5.25 -21.84
C LEU A 671 29.39 -3.92 -22.58
N LEU A 672 29.83 -2.82 -21.95
CA LEU A 672 29.85 -1.51 -22.60
C LEU A 672 30.68 -1.51 -23.89
N ARG A 673 31.82 -2.20 -23.89
CA ARG A 673 32.71 -2.30 -25.06
C ARG A 673 32.17 -3.22 -26.15
N ASN A 674 31.61 -4.37 -25.76
CA ASN A 674 31.27 -5.43 -26.70
C ASN A 674 29.81 -5.35 -27.21
N TYR A 675 28.92 -4.69 -26.46
CA TYR A 675 27.48 -4.56 -26.77
C TYR A 675 26.98 -3.11 -26.60
N PRO A 676 27.58 -2.11 -27.28
CA PRO A 676 27.25 -0.69 -27.10
C PRO A 676 25.80 -0.35 -27.49
N GLU A 677 25.18 -1.11 -28.40
CA GLU A 677 23.77 -0.93 -28.79
C GLU A 677 22.77 -1.51 -27.77
N SER A 678 23.22 -2.43 -26.91
CA SER A 678 22.40 -3.03 -25.85
C SER A 678 22.54 -2.31 -24.52
N LEU A 679 23.63 -1.57 -24.30
CA LEU A 679 23.88 -0.81 -23.07
C LEU A 679 23.78 0.69 -23.36
N ILE A 680 22.64 1.27 -23.01
CA ILE A 680 22.34 2.69 -23.24
C ILE A 680 22.66 3.47 -21.97
N GLN A 681 23.73 4.26 -21.99
CA GLN A 681 24.11 5.11 -20.86
C GLN A 681 23.55 6.53 -21.01
N VAL A 682 22.89 7.03 -19.97
CA VAL A 682 22.25 8.36 -19.93
C VAL A 682 22.50 9.03 -18.59
N LYS A 683 22.36 10.35 -18.51
CA LYS A 683 22.31 11.08 -17.24
C LYS A 683 20.88 11.09 -16.70
N GLN A 684 20.72 11.15 -15.38
CA GLN A 684 19.44 11.44 -14.74
C GLN A 684 18.80 12.73 -15.32
N PRO A 685 17.47 12.90 -15.23
CA PRO A 685 16.83 14.15 -15.66
C PRO A 685 17.33 15.34 -14.84
N ASP A 686 17.42 16.51 -15.48
CA ASP A 686 17.87 17.75 -14.84
C ASP A 686 16.89 18.24 -13.75
N SER A 687 15.61 17.90 -13.87
CA SER A 687 14.56 18.17 -12.89
C SER A 687 13.40 17.17 -13.03
N ILE A 688 12.52 17.12 -12.04
CA ILE A 688 11.29 16.31 -12.12
C ILE A 688 10.32 16.82 -13.20
N GLU A 689 10.32 18.12 -13.49
CA GLU A 689 9.43 18.72 -14.49
C GLU A 689 9.71 18.22 -15.92
N VAL A 690 10.95 17.82 -16.22
CA VAL A 690 11.33 17.27 -17.53
C VAL A 690 11.23 15.74 -17.59
N LEU A 691 10.84 15.08 -16.48
CA LEU A 691 10.87 13.62 -16.34
C LEU A 691 10.03 12.91 -17.43
N PHE A 692 8.88 13.47 -17.81
CA PHE A 692 8.05 12.92 -18.87
C PHE A 692 8.76 12.88 -20.23
N ASN A 693 9.26 14.04 -20.68
CA ASN A 693 9.95 14.15 -21.97
C ASN A 693 11.30 13.41 -21.97
N TRP A 694 12.01 13.43 -20.85
CA TRP A 694 13.25 12.66 -20.67
C TRP A 694 13.00 11.15 -20.81
N THR A 695 11.96 10.63 -20.14
CA THR A 695 11.58 9.21 -20.23
C THR A 695 11.18 8.83 -21.66
N LYS A 696 10.38 9.67 -22.33
CA LYS A 696 9.98 9.47 -23.73
C LYS A 696 11.17 9.37 -24.67
N ALA A 697 12.15 10.26 -24.52
CA ALA A 697 13.35 10.25 -25.34
C ALA A 697 14.16 8.96 -25.17
N ILE A 698 14.26 8.45 -23.94
CA ILE A 698 15.01 7.24 -23.61
C ILE A 698 14.31 5.98 -24.09
N LEU A 699 13.01 5.83 -23.84
CA LEU A 699 12.28 4.64 -24.30
C LEU A 699 12.37 4.50 -25.83
N LYS A 700 12.37 5.61 -26.57
CA LYS A 700 12.58 5.60 -28.03
C LYS A 700 13.93 5.00 -28.45
N THR A 701 15.02 5.21 -27.70
CA THR A 701 16.33 4.63 -28.05
C THR A 701 16.39 3.14 -27.80
N THR A 702 15.56 2.62 -26.90
CA THR A 702 15.49 1.17 -26.62
C THR A 702 14.84 0.37 -27.73
N GLN A 703 13.99 0.98 -28.58
CA GLN A 703 13.15 0.27 -29.56
C GLN A 703 12.27 -0.83 -28.92
N LEU A 704 12.01 -0.75 -27.62
CA LEU A 704 11.04 -1.60 -26.95
C LEU A 704 9.65 -1.28 -27.49
N ALA A 705 8.86 -2.31 -27.82
CA ALA A 705 7.46 -2.11 -28.17
C ALA A 705 6.67 -1.68 -26.93
N ALA A 706 5.78 -0.69 -27.09
CA ALA A 706 4.85 -0.30 -26.04
C ALA A 706 3.80 -1.39 -25.81
N ASP A 707 3.23 -1.46 -24.61
CA ASP A 707 2.09 -2.32 -24.32
C ASP A 707 0.84 -1.82 -25.08
N VAL A 708 0.77 -0.49 -25.29
CA VAL A 708 -0.15 0.21 -26.17
C VAL A 708 0.53 1.44 -26.76
N GLU A 709 0.48 1.63 -28.08
CA GLU A 709 1.00 2.84 -28.71
C GLU A 709 -0.03 3.96 -28.60
N ILE A 710 0.29 5.03 -27.87
CA ILE A 710 -0.59 6.18 -27.64
C ILE A 710 -0.12 7.37 -28.48
N SER A 711 -0.99 7.90 -29.33
CA SER A 711 -0.75 9.17 -30.02
C SER A 711 -0.89 10.35 -29.04
N HIS A 712 0.00 11.34 -29.13
CA HIS A 712 -0.02 12.53 -28.27
C HIS A 712 -0.26 12.21 -26.77
N PRO A 713 0.56 11.34 -26.14
CA PRO A 713 0.34 10.90 -24.77
C PRO A 713 0.30 12.09 -23.80
N SER A 714 -0.57 11.98 -22.80
CA SER A 714 -0.85 13.04 -21.82
C SER A 714 -0.37 12.62 -20.43
N GLU A 715 0.18 13.57 -19.67
CA GLU A 715 0.52 13.39 -18.26
C GLU A 715 -0.71 13.15 -17.36
N ASN A 716 -1.92 13.37 -17.88
CA ASN A 716 -3.16 13.13 -17.15
C ASN A 716 -3.67 11.68 -17.27
N VAL A 717 -3.16 10.89 -18.21
CA VAL A 717 -3.70 9.56 -18.50
C VAL A 717 -2.71 8.49 -18.11
N TYR A 718 -3.13 7.59 -17.23
CA TYR A 718 -2.36 6.42 -16.83
C TYR A 718 -3.01 5.17 -17.42
N GLN A 719 -2.19 4.16 -17.69
CA GLN A 719 -2.65 2.85 -18.16
C GLN A 719 -1.91 1.69 -17.50
N ILE A 720 -2.58 0.54 -17.43
CA ILE A 720 -1.97 -0.77 -17.16
C ILE A 720 -2.46 -1.81 -18.17
N HIS A 721 -1.64 -2.83 -18.38
CA HIS A 721 -1.93 -4.00 -19.19
C HIS A 721 -1.92 -5.28 -18.34
N GLN A 722 -3.00 -6.06 -18.44
CA GLN A 722 -3.12 -7.40 -17.88
C GLN A 722 -3.68 -8.35 -18.93
N TYR A 723 -3.55 -9.66 -18.70
CA TYR A 723 -4.09 -10.66 -19.60
C TYR A 723 -4.62 -11.89 -18.86
N THR A 724 -5.44 -12.65 -19.58
CA THR A 724 -5.77 -14.04 -19.27
C THR A 724 -5.38 -14.91 -20.47
N ASN A 725 -5.62 -16.22 -20.42
CA ASN A 725 -5.27 -17.10 -21.53
C ASN A 725 -5.93 -16.70 -22.87
N ASP A 726 -7.12 -16.09 -22.83
CA ASP A 726 -7.91 -15.74 -24.01
C ASP A 726 -8.23 -14.25 -24.14
N LYS A 727 -7.85 -13.39 -23.17
CA LYS A 727 -8.19 -11.96 -23.19
C LYS A 727 -6.99 -11.07 -22.90
N ASP A 728 -6.92 -9.95 -23.61
CA ASP A 728 -6.02 -8.83 -23.32
C ASP A 728 -6.85 -7.72 -22.67
N ILE A 729 -6.38 -7.18 -21.55
CA ILE A 729 -7.14 -6.31 -20.65
C ILE A 729 -6.34 -5.04 -20.43
N TYR A 730 -6.91 -3.90 -20.79
CA TYR A 730 -6.32 -2.59 -20.60
C TYR A 730 -7.22 -1.74 -19.71
N PHE A 731 -6.63 -1.04 -18.76
CA PHE A 731 -7.33 -0.08 -17.91
C PHE A 731 -6.68 1.28 -18.04
N PHE A 732 -7.47 2.28 -18.44
CA PHE A 732 -7.06 3.67 -18.50
C PHE A 732 -7.79 4.50 -17.45
N THR A 733 -7.12 5.51 -16.90
CA THR A 733 -7.78 6.53 -16.07
C THR A 733 -7.25 7.92 -16.40
N ASN A 734 -8.16 8.89 -16.51
CA ASN A 734 -7.82 10.32 -16.60
C ASN A 734 -7.87 10.94 -15.21
N VAL A 735 -6.71 11.24 -14.62
CA VAL A 735 -6.62 11.73 -13.24
C VAL A 735 -6.99 13.21 -13.09
N HIS A 736 -7.22 13.93 -14.18
CA HIS A 736 -7.49 15.36 -14.16
C HIS A 736 -8.97 15.64 -13.87
N ARG A 737 -9.26 16.57 -12.95
CA ARG A 737 -10.64 16.87 -12.48
C ARG A 737 -11.51 17.68 -13.43
N TYR A 738 -10.89 18.47 -14.30
CA TYR A 738 -11.64 19.43 -15.14
C TYR A 738 -11.49 19.22 -16.66
N SER A 739 -10.49 18.46 -17.11
CA SER A 739 -10.09 18.40 -18.52
C SER A 739 -10.37 17.02 -19.10
N THR A 740 -11.02 16.99 -20.27
CA THR A 740 -11.15 15.79 -21.10
C THR A 740 -9.85 15.58 -21.87
N THR A 741 -9.40 14.32 -21.99
CA THR A 741 -8.24 13.94 -22.80
C THR A 741 -8.68 13.02 -23.94
N SER A 742 -8.13 13.21 -25.14
CA SER A 742 -8.40 12.36 -26.30
C SER A 742 -7.12 11.95 -27.02
N PHE A 743 -7.04 10.70 -27.46
CA PHE A 743 -5.90 10.15 -28.18
C PHE A 743 -6.32 8.93 -29.01
N ASP A 744 -5.60 8.66 -30.09
CA ASP A 744 -5.63 7.36 -30.76
C ASP A 744 -4.69 6.39 -30.06
N ALA A 745 -5.14 5.15 -29.88
CA ALA A 745 -4.42 4.06 -29.24
C ALA A 745 -4.34 2.84 -30.18
N LYS A 746 -3.15 2.27 -30.33
CA LYS A 746 -2.91 1.05 -31.11
C LYS A 746 -2.41 -0.08 -30.22
N PHE A 747 -3.16 -1.18 -30.22
CA PHE A 747 -2.94 -2.32 -29.34
C PHE A 747 -2.24 -3.45 -30.11
N PRO A 748 -1.24 -4.13 -29.53
CA PRO A 748 -0.53 -5.25 -30.14
C PRO A 748 -1.35 -6.57 -30.12
N VAL A 749 -2.65 -6.49 -30.38
CA VAL A 749 -3.59 -7.62 -30.37
C VAL A 749 -4.00 -8.00 -31.79
N ASN A 750 -4.11 -9.30 -32.05
CA ASN A 750 -4.44 -9.83 -33.38
C ASN A 750 -5.70 -10.71 -33.31
N GLY A 751 -6.65 -10.50 -34.22
CA GLY A 751 -7.84 -11.35 -34.35
C GLY A 751 -8.87 -11.23 -33.22
N LYS A 752 -8.73 -10.23 -32.34
CA LYS A 752 -9.65 -9.94 -31.23
C LYS A 752 -10.40 -8.63 -31.45
N TYR A 753 -11.51 -8.47 -30.72
CA TYR A 753 -12.43 -7.35 -30.81
C TYR A 753 -12.58 -6.64 -29.46
N PRO A 754 -12.63 -5.31 -29.45
CA PRO A 754 -12.66 -4.53 -28.22
C PRO A 754 -14.07 -4.45 -27.63
N TYR A 755 -14.17 -4.69 -26.33
CA TYR A 755 -15.37 -4.48 -25.53
C TYR A 755 -15.06 -3.55 -24.36
N VAL A 756 -16.01 -2.70 -24.01
CA VAL A 756 -16.00 -2.00 -22.72
C VAL A 756 -16.72 -2.88 -21.71
N TRP A 757 -16.07 -3.15 -20.61
CA TRP A 757 -16.70 -3.75 -19.44
C TRP A 757 -16.92 -2.61 -18.46
N ASN A 758 -18.13 -2.08 -18.38
CA ASN A 758 -18.42 -0.88 -17.59
C ASN A 758 -18.43 -1.24 -16.09
N PRO A 759 -17.44 -0.80 -15.29
CA PRO A 759 -17.37 -1.16 -13.88
C PRO A 759 -18.47 -0.52 -13.04
N GLU A 760 -19.15 0.53 -13.48
CA GLU A 760 -20.29 1.11 -12.74
C GLU A 760 -21.56 0.26 -12.87
N THR A 761 -21.82 -0.28 -14.07
CA THR A 761 -23.07 -0.99 -14.37
C THR A 761 -22.91 -2.51 -14.37
N GLY A 762 -21.70 -3.02 -14.59
CA GLY A 762 -21.44 -4.44 -14.84
C GLY A 762 -21.81 -4.88 -16.25
N GLU A 763 -22.15 -3.95 -17.15
CA GLU A 763 -22.51 -4.27 -18.53
C GLU A 763 -21.28 -4.38 -19.42
N LYS A 764 -21.38 -5.23 -20.45
CA LYS A 764 -20.42 -5.32 -21.53
C LYS A 764 -21.03 -4.82 -22.83
N THR A 765 -20.37 -3.87 -23.47
CA THR A 765 -20.77 -3.34 -24.78
C THR A 765 -19.59 -3.36 -25.76
N PRO A 766 -19.83 -3.59 -27.06
CA PRO A 766 -18.79 -3.43 -28.08
C PRO A 766 -18.23 -2.01 -28.05
N TYR A 767 -16.89 -1.86 -28.09
CA TYR A 767 -16.28 -0.55 -28.30
C TYR A 767 -16.20 -0.24 -29.80
N TYR A 768 -16.33 1.04 -30.15
CA TYR A 768 -16.27 1.46 -31.55
C TYR A 768 -14.86 1.34 -32.13
N PHE A 769 -14.77 0.78 -33.33
CA PHE A 769 -13.57 0.74 -34.16
C PHE A 769 -13.98 0.85 -35.64
N VAL A 770 -13.11 1.45 -36.46
CA VAL A 770 -13.42 1.73 -37.86
C VAL A 770 -13.22 0.49 -38.74
N SER A 771 -11.96 0.17 -39.05
CA SER A 771 -11.57 -1.00 -39.86
C SER A 771 -10.72 -1.98 -39.05
N ASN A 772 -9.77 -1.46 -38.28
CA ASN A 772 -8.85 -2.23 -37.48
C ASN A 772 -9.37 -2.29 -36.05
N SER A 773 -9.67 -3.49 -35.55
CA SER A 773 -10.22 -3.67 -34.20
C SER A 773 -9.21 -3.36 -33.08
N ASN A 774 -7.94 -3.17 -33.42
CA ASN A 774 -6.87 -2.84 -32.50
C ASN A 774 -6.38 -1.38 -32.62
N GLU A 775 -7.02 -0.53 -33.42
CA GLU A 775 -6.72 0.90 -33.53
C GLU A 775 -7.96 1.70 -33.15
N LEU A 776 -7.92 2.35 -31.99
CA LEU A 776 -9.09 2.92 -31.33
C LEU A 776 -8.87 4.40 -31.02
N GLY A 777 -9.87 5.24 -31.36
CA GLY A 777 -9.97 6.58 -30.79
C GLY A 777 -10.51 6.50 -29.36
N VAL A 778 -9.80 7.08 -28.39
CA VAL A 778 -10.16 7.08 -26.97
C VAL A 778 -10.41 8.52 -26.52
N ILE A 779 -11.52 8.73 -25.81
CA ILE A 779 -11.87 9.99 -25.16
C ILE A 779 -12.17 9.67 -23.69
N LEU A 780 -11.45 10.29 -22.77
CA LEU A 780 -11.65 10.18 -21.33
C LEU A 780 -12.04 11.54 -20.77
N ASN A 781 -13.27 11.65 -20.29
CA ASN A 781 -13.75 12.79 -19.53
C ASN A 781 -12.99 12.93 -18.20
N PRO A 782 -13.17 14.05 -17.47
CA PRO A 782 -12.49 14.21 -16.20
C PRO A 782 -12.84 13.08 -15.23
N LEU A 783 -11.82 12.47 -14.62
CA LEU A 783 -11.93 11.33 -13.71
C LEU A 783 -12.59 10.06 -14.29
N GLU A 784 -12.73 10.00 -15.61
CA GLU A 784 -13.24 8.82 -16.30
C GLU A 784 -12.18 7.71 -16.38
N SER A 785 -12.65 6.48 -16.22
CA SER A 785 -11.87 5.26 -16.30
C SER A 785 -12.44 4.34 -17.37
N LEU A 786 -11.60 3.73 -18.18
CA LEU A 786 -11.98 2.82 -19.26
C LEU A 786 -11.35 1.45 -19.05
N LEU A 787 -12.18 0.43 -18.81
CA LEU A 787 -11.77 -0.97 -18.83
C LEU A 787 -12.10 -1.57 -20.21
N LEU A 788 -11.05 -1.79 -20.98
CA LEU A 788 -11.11 -2.32 -22.34
C LEU A 788 -10.64 -3.76 -22.36
N VAL A 789 -11.48 -4.67 -22.85
CA VAL A 789 -11.21 -6.11 -22.91
C VAL A 789 -11.30 -6.59 -24.35
N PHE A 790 -10.22 -7.18 -24.86
CA PHE A 790 -10.19 -7.77 -26.19
C PHE A 790 -10.60 -9.24 -26.15
N GLU A 791 -11.63 -9.59 -26.91
CA GLU A 791 -12.22 -10.94 -26.96
C GLU A 791 -12.24 -11.49 -28.39
N ASP A 792 -12.17 -12.82 -28.54
CA ASP A 792 -12.20 -13.47 -29.87
C ASP A 792 -13.54 -13.30 -30.61
N LYS A 793 -14.63 -13.11 -29.86
CA LYS A 793 -15.98 -13.05 -30.45
C LYS A 793 -16.25 -11.67 -31.05
N ARG A 794 -16.43 -11.64 -32.38
CA ARG A 794 -16.87 -10.43 -33.10
C ARG A 794 -18.23 -9.94 -32.60
N PRO A 795 -18.39 -8.62 -32.34
CA PRO A 795 -19.68 -8.02 -32.05
C PRO A 795 -20.69 -8.27 -33.15
N LEU A 796 -21.92 -8.67 -32.77
CA LEU A 796 -23.03 -8.82 -33.72
C LEU A 796 -23.62 -7.46 -34.12
N GLU A 797 -23.60 -6.51 -33.19
CA GLU A 797 -24.01 -5.13 -33.40
C GLU A 797 -22.77 -4.25 -33.60
N LYS A 798 -22.82 -3.36 -34.58
CA LYS A 798 -21.77 -2.34 -34.73
C LYS A 798 -21.98 -1.29 -33.65
N ALA A 799 -20.96 -1.05 -32.83
CA ALA A 799 -20.90 0.15 -32.02
C ALA A 799 -21.05 1.37 -32.94
N ILE A 800 -21.80 2.38 -32.48
CA ILE A 800 -21.97 3.64 -33.20
C ILE A 800 -21.00 4.64 -32.58
N GLU A 801 -20.21 5.31 -33.41
CA GLU A 801 -19.37 6.41 -32.96
C GLU A 801 -20.26 7.59 -32.53
N VAL A 802 -20.33 7.85 -31.22
CA VAL A 802 -21.09 8.98 -30.69
C VAL A 802 -20.14 10.15 -30.43
N VAL A 803 -19.65 10.81 -31.50
CA VAL A 803 -19.02 12.13 -31.36
C VAL A 803 -20.14 13.17 -31.27
N THR A 804 -20.55 13.49 -30.04
CA THR A 804 -21.54 14.55 -29.81
C THR A 804 -20.86 15.92 -29.72
N LYS A 805 -21.05 16.75 -30.75
CA LYS A 805 -20.59 18.15 -30.75
C LYS A 805 -21.70 19.04 -30.23
N ILE A 806 -21.37 19.96 -29.32
CA ILE A 806 -22.32 20.97 -28.87
C ILE A 806 -22.70 21.85 -30.07
N LYS A 807 -23.97 21.82 -30.47
CA LYS A 807 -24.55 22.67 -31.52
C LYS A 807 -25.07 23.98 -30.97
N GLU A 808 -25.64 23.91 -29.76
CA GLU A 808 -26.31 25.03 -29.10
C GLU A 808 -26.27 24.80 -27.59
N SER A 809 -26.10 25.88 -26.82
CA SER A 809 -26.10 25.83 -25.36
C SER A 809 -26.76 27.09 -24.79
N LYS A 810 -27.55 26.94 -23.73
CA LYS A 810 -28.27 28.04 -23.07
C LYS A 810 -28.14 27.93 -21.57
N VAL A 811 -27.61 28.97 -20.92
CA VAL A 811 -27.55 29.05 -19.46
C VAL A 811 -28.96 29.20 -18.91
N LEU A 812 -29.29 28.43 -17.88
CA LEU A 812 -30.54 28.54 -17.14
C LEU A 812 -30.42 29.63 -16.07
N ASP A 813 -30.87 30.83 -16.42
CA ASP A 813 -31.02 31.95 -15.49
C ASP A 813 -32.47 32.00 -14.97
N VAL A 814 -32.72 31.22 -13.91
CA VAL A 814 -34.04 31.02 -13.31
C VAL A 814 -33.96 31.10 -11.79
N HIS A 815 -35.08 31.40 -11.15
CA HIS A 815 -35.17 31.37 -9.69
C HIS A 815 -35.25 29.92 -9.20
N TRP A 816 -34.56 29.64 -8.10
CA TRP A 816 -34.51 28.33 -7.47
C TRP A 816 -35.15 28.37 -6.10
N LYS A 817 -36.14 27.49 -5.88
CA LYS A 817 -36.60 27.15 -4.54
C LYS A 817 -35.70 26.04 -4.01
N VAL A 818 -34.96 26.32 -2.96
CA VAL A 818 -33.94 25.40 -2.42
C VAL A 818 -34.36 24.93 -1.04
N ILE A 819 -34.43 23.62 -0.84
CA ILE A 819 -34.87 23.00 0.41
C ILE A 819 -33.71 22.16 0.96
N GLY A 820 -33.15 22.58 2.09
CA GLY A 820 -32.05 21.89 2.75
C GLY A 820 -32.50 21.14 3.99
N LYS A 821 -32.28 19.83 4.03
CA LYS A 821 -32.39 19.02 5.25
C LYS A 821 -30.98 18.75 5.81
N ARG A 822 -30.63 19.42 6.90
CA ARG A 822 -29.30 19.33 7.52
C ARG A 822 -29.18 18.07 8.40
N LYS A 823 -27.96 17.67 8.74
CA LYS A 823 -27.61 16.49 9.54
C LYS A 823 -28.29 16.42 10.93
N ASP A 824 -28.72 17.56 11.49
CA ASP A 824 -29.53 17.65 12.71
C ASP A 824 -31.04 17.60 12.45
N GLU A 825 -31.45 17.12 11.28
CA GLU A 825 -32.84 17.00 10.80
C GLU A 825 -33.59 18.34 10.63
N LYS A 826 -32.92 19.48 10.84
CA LYS A 826 -33.51 20.80 10.60
C LYS A 826 -33.69 21.04 9.11
N VAL A 827 -34.86 21.56 8.75
CA VAL A 827 -35.22 21.91 7.38
C VAL A 827 -35.15 23.42 7.20
N PHE A 828 -34.48 23.84 6.13
CA PHE A 828 -34.34 25.23 5.70
C PHE A 828 -34.90 25.37 4.29
N ILE A 829 -35.51 26.52 4.01
CA ILE A 829 -36.03 26.85 2.69
C ILE A 829 -35.43 28.20 2.30
N TRP A 830 -34.77 28.23 1.15
CA TRP A 830 -34.19 29.44 0.57
C TRP A 830 -34.83 29.71 -0.80
N ASP A 831 -35.04 30.98 -1.09
CA ASP A 831 -35.37 31.45 -2.43
C ASP A 831 -34.09 32.06 -3.02
N MET A 832 -33.58 31.45 -4.08
CA MET A 832 -32.25 31.74 -4.62
C MET A 832 -32.39 32.23 -6.07
N PRO A 833 -32.29 33.54 -6.33
CA PRO A 833 -32.25 34.06 -7.70
C PRO A 833 -30.97 33.65 -8.43
N THR A 834 -29.89 33.40 -7.68
CA THR A 834 -28.62 32.90 -8.19
C THR A 834 -28.10 31.76 -7.32
N LEU A 835 -27.57 30.73 -7.97
CA LEU A 835 -26.87 29.64 -7.32
C LEU A 835 -25.51 30.11 -6.82
N THR A 836 -25.08 29.61 -5.66
CA THR A 836 -23.81 30.02 -5.04
C THR A 836 -23.23 28.90 -4.18
N ASP A 837 -21.92 28.94 -4.01
CA ASP A 837 -21.22 28.10 -3.04
C ASP A 837 -21.60 28.53 -1.60
N PHE A 838 -22.25 27.62 -0.87
CA PHE A 838 -22.73 27.86 0.49
C PHE A 838 -21.60 28.22 1.46
N SER A 839 -20.36 27.80 1.19
CA SER A 839 -19.19 28.13 2.02
C SER A 839 -18.84 29.62 2.01
N LYS A 840 -19.27 30.35 0.96
CA LYS A 840 -19.07 31.79 0.80
C LYS A 840 -20.24 32.62 1.35
N SER A 841 -21.32 31.99 1.78
CA SER A 841 -22.52 32.68 2.27
C SER A 841 -22.32 33.27 3.67
N THR A 842 -22.90 34.45 3.90
CA THR A 842 -23.00 35.05 5.25
C THR A 842 -24.16 34.47 6.06
N ASP A 843 -25.10 33.76 5.41
CA ASP A 843 -26.19 33.06 6.09
C ASP A 843 -25.66 31.81 6.81
N SER A 844 -25.74 31.84 8.13
CA SER A 844 -25.31 30.72 8.98
C SER A 844 -26.05 29.40 8.70
N THR A 845 -27.27 29.46 8.16
CA THR A 845 -28.02 28.25 7.79
C THR A 845 -27.44 27.56 6.55
N GLN A 846 -26.73 28.29 5.70
CA GLN A 846 -26.05 27.79 4.50
C GLN A 846 -24.59 27.43 4.79
N ASN A 847 -23.82 28.33 5.40
CA ASN A 847 -22.36 28.13 5.56
C ASN A 847 -21.97 27.09 6.63
N THR A 848 -22.94 26.66 7.46
CA THR A 848 -22.79 25.53 8.38
C THR A 848 -23.47 24.26 7.87
N PHE A 849 -23.95 24.25 6.63
CA PHE A 849 -24.76 23.15 6.12
C PHE A 849 -23.92 21.89 5.89
N GLY A 850 -24.55 20.75 6.17
CA GLY A 850 -24.08 19.41 5.87
C GLY A 850 -25.29 18.49 5.91
N GLY A 851 -25.68 17.91 4.78
CA GLY A 851 -26.95 17.21 4.64
C GLY A 851 -27.36 17.01 3.18
N GLU A 852 -28.66 17.10 2.92
CA GLU A 852 -29.26 16.97 1.60
C GLU A 852 -29.92 18.29 1.19
N ILE A 853 -29.73 18.69 -0.06
CA ILE A 853 -30.30 19.91 -0.64
C ILE A 853 -31.09 19.53 -1.88
N VAL A 854 -32.32 20.01 -1.99
CA VAL A 854 -33.16 19.86 -3.19
C VAL A 854 -33.34 21.22 -3.83
N TYR A 855 -32.85 21.38 -5.05
CA TYR A 855 -33.03 22.58 -5.88
C TYR A 855 -34.21 22.35 -6.82
N LYS A 856 -35.22 23.22 -6.76
CA LYS A 856 -36.43 23.14 -7.61
C LYS A 856 -36.61 24.37 -8.46
N THR A 857 -36.97 24.16 -9.72
CA THR A 857 -37.37 25.24 -10.64
C THR A 857 -38.27 24.69 -11.75
N THR A 858 -38.82 25.58 -12.56
CA THR A 858 -39.61 25.24 -13.75
C THR A 858 -38.98 25.88 -14.97
N ILE A 859 -38.84 25.12 -16.06
CA ILE A 859 -38.33 25.62 -17.34
C ILE A 859 -39.37 25.40 -18.44
N ASN A 860 -39.46 26.31 -19.41
CA ASN A 860 -40.30 26.11 -20.58
C ASN A 860 -39.44 25.54 -21.72
N ASN A 861 -39.74 24.30 -22.15
CA ASN A 861 -39.00 23.64 -23.22
C ASN A 861 -39.68 23.87 -24.58
N ALA A 862 -39.03 24.70 -25.41
CA ALA A 862 -39.44 24.98 -26.79
C ALA A 862 -38.32 24.74 -27.83
N GLU A 863 -37.09 24.43 -27.41
CA GLU A 863 -35.87 24.58 -28.23
C GLU A 863 -35.14 23.25 -28.53
N GLY A 864 -35.66 22.12 -28.05
CA GLY A 864 -35.16 20.78 -28.40
C GLY A 864 -33.77 20.47 -27.85
N PHE A 865 -33.49 20.89 -26.62
CA PHE A 865 -32.26 20.54 -25.91
C PHE A 865 -32.25 19.06 -25.55
N THR A 866 -31.05 18.49 -25.49
CA THR A 866 -30.85 17.04 -25.32
C THR A 866 -30.20 16.69 -23.99
N HIS A 867 -29.48 17.63 -23.37
CA HIS A 867 -28.73 17.40 -22.14
C HIS A 867 -28.86 18.59 -21.18
N LEU A 868 -28.70 18.31 -19.88
CA LEU A 868 -28.53 19.30 -18.82
C LEU A 868 -27.14 19.14 -18.20
N ASP A 869 -26.33 20.19 -18.25
CA ASP A 869 -25.04 20.29 -17.57
C ASP A 869 -25.21 21.13 -16.31
N LEU A 870 -24.93 20.57 -15.13
CA LEU A 870 -25.09 21.29 -13.86
C LEU A 870 -23.92 22.24 -13.55
N GLY A 871 -22.86 22.24 -14.36
CA GLY A 871 -21.67 23.06 -14.12
C GLY A 871 -20.92 22.63 -12.85
N ASN A 872 -20.43 23.59 -12.07
CA ASN A 872 -19.73 23.29 -10.83
C ASN A 872 -20.72 22.89 -9.71
N VAL A 873 -20.65 21.63 -9.31
CA VAL A 873 -21.45 21.06 -8.20
C VAL A 873 -20.63 20.89 -6.92
N ASN A 874 -19.40 21.41 -6.86
CA ASN A 874 -18.49 21.31 -5.71
C ASN A 874 -18.39 19.86 -5.17
N GLU A 875 -18.19 18.89 -6.07
CA GLU A 875 -17.89 17.47 -5.77
C GLU A 875 -18.96 16.71 -4.96
N GLY A 876 -20.17 17.28 -4.82
CA GLY A 876 -21.29 16.58 -4.19
C GLY A 876 -21.98 15.63 -5.16
N VAL A 877 -22.64 14.61 -4.61
CA VAL A 877 -23.43 13.67 -5.42
C VAL A 877 -24.71 14.37 -5.87
N THR A 878 -25.01 14.31 -7.16
CA THR A 878 -26.25 14.85 -7.74
C THR A 878 -27.15 13.74 -8.27
N GLU A 879 -28.45 13.92 -8.13
CA GLU A 879 -29.48 13.17 -8.84
C GLU A 879 -30.43 14.16 -9.51
N LEU A 880 -30.79 13.91 -10.77
CA LEU A 880 -31.68 14.77 -11.53
C LEU A 880 -33.05 14.11 -11.69
N TYR A 881 -34.10 14.88 -11.45
CA TYR A 881 -35.47 14.52 -11.74
C TYR A 881 -36.10 15.55 -12.67
N ILE A 882 -36.85 15.08 -13.68
CA ILE A 882 -37.61 15.93 -14.59
C ILE A 882 -39.05 15.46 -14.59
N ASN A 883 -39.99 16.36 -14.30
CA ASN A 883 -41.42 16.03 -14.21
C ASN A 883 -41.72 14.84 -13.26
N GLY A 884 -40.92 14.67 -12.21
CA GLY A 884 -41.01 13.57 -11.24
C GLY A 884 -40.28 12.28 -11.65
N GLU A 885 -39.77 12.16 -12.87
CA GLU A 885 -39.03 10.98 -13.34
C GLU A 885 -37.54 11.10 -13.00
N ASN A 886 -36.93 10.02 -12.48
CA ASN A 886 -35.49 9.97 -12.16
C ASN A 886 -34.66 9.77 -13.43
N ILE A 887 -33.82 10.75 -13.75
CA ILE A 887 -32.97 10.75 -14.95
C ILE A 887 -31.65 10.01 -14.72
N GLY A 888 -31.16 10.04 -13.49
CA GLY A 888 -29.92 9.38 -13.10
C GLY A 888 -29.17 10.11 -12.00
N LYS A 889 -27.97 9.60 -11.73
CA LYS A 889 -27.07 10.05 -10.65
C LYS A 889 -25.68 10.33 -11.19
N ARG A 890 -25.02 11.36 -10.65
CA ARG A 890 -23.59 11.63 -10.86
C ARG A 890 -22.92 11.77 -9.50
N TRP A 891 -21.97 10.87 -9.24
CA TRP A 891 -21.23 10.78 -7.98
C TRP A 891 -19.73 11.11 -8.15
N TYR A 892 -19.29 11.35 -9.38
CA TYR A 892 -17.98 11.86 -9.76
C TYR A 892 -18.04 12.50 -11.16
N GLY A 893 -17.01 13.27 -11.50
CA GLY A 893 -16.79 13.84 -12.82
C GLY A 893 -17.81 14.92 -13.19
N LYS A 894 -18.06 15.07 -14.50
CA LYS A 894 -19.01 16.08 -14.99
C LYS A 894 -20.46 15.68 -14.69
N ALA A 895 -21.21 16.58 -14.05
CA ALA A 895 -22.63 16.39 -13.75
C ALA A 895 -23.52 16.67 -14.98
N VAL A 896 -23.41 15.84 -16.01
CA VAL A 896 -24.16 15.97 -17.27
C VAL A 896 -25.18 14.83 -17.42
N TYR A 897 -26.42 15.19 -17.75
CA TYR A 897 -27.55 14.29 -17.87
C TYR A 897 -28.17 14.37 -19.27
N SER A 898 -28.56 13.22 -19.83
CA SER A 898 -29.39 13.18 -21.05
C SER A 898 -30.85 13.37 -20.66
N ILE A 899 -31.54 14.34 -21.28
CA ILE A 899 -32.88 14.78 -20.88
C ILE A 899 -33.89 14.77 -22.04
N SER A 900 -33.47 14.43 -23.26
CA SER A 900 -34.31 14.51 -24.47
C SER A 900 -35.65 13.79 -24.33
N ASP A 901 -35.63 12.64 -23.66
CA ASP A 901 -36.78 11.73 -23.58
C ASP A 901 -37.73 12.09 -22.43
N TYR A 902 -37.34 13.05 -21.57
CA TYR A 902 -38.02 13.38 -20.33
C TYR A 902 -38.64 14.79 -20.34
N LEU A 903 -38.24 15.63 -21.30
CA LEU A 903 -38.82 16.95 -21.48
C LEU A 903 -40.10 16.89 -22.31
N LYS A 904 -41.19 17.47 -21.78
CA LYS A 904 -42.42 17.72 -22.53
C LYS A 904 -42.42 19.12 -23.15
N LYS A 905 -43.23 19.34 -24.18
CA LYS A 905 -43.45 20.68 -24.73
C LYS A 905 -44.14 21.57 -23.69
N GLY A 906 -43.66 22.78 -23.47
CA GLY A 906 -44.20 23.69 -22.45
C GLY A 906 -43.42 23.61 -21.14
N GLU A 907 -44.11 23.84 -20.02
CA GLU A 907 -43.49 23.86 -18.69
C GLU A 907 -43.02 22.47 -18.25
N ASN A 908 -41.81 22.40 -17.69
CA ASN A 908 -41.19 21.21 -17.13
C ASN A 908 -40.67 21.53 -15.73
N GLU A 909 -40.96 20.65 -14.77
CA GLU A 909 -40.38 20.74 -13.43
C GLU A 909 -39.00 20.10 -13.42
N ILE A 910 -38.03 20.79 -12.83
CA ILE A 910 -36.65 20.33 -12.63
C ILE A 910 -36.40 20.25 -11.13
N GLU A 911 -36.03 19.07 -10.65
CA GLU A 911 -35.55 18.88 -9.29
C GLU A 911 -34.14 18.28 -9.30
N ILE A 912 -33.21 18.90 -8.58
CA ILE A 912 -31.84 18.40 -8.41
C ILE A 912 -31.65 18.08 -6.93
N HIS A 913 -31.45 16.81 -6.63
CA HIS A 913 -31.09 16.35 -5.30
C HIS A 913 -29.57 16.34 -5.18
N TYR A 914 -29.05 17.04 -4.18
CA TYR A 914 -27.64 17.24 -3.94
C TYR A 914 -27.28 16.76 -2.54
N THR A 915 -26.32 15.84 -2.44
CA THR A 915 -25.81 15.33 -1.17
C THR A 915 -24.44 15.95 -0.89
N THR A 916 -24.33 16.67 0.23
CA THR A 916 -23.11 17.40 0.61
C THR A 916 -22.11 16.48 1.32
N VAL A 917 -20.91 16.98 1.64
CA VAL A 917 -20.06 16.43 2.72
C VAL A 917 -20.45 17.00 4.08
N LEU A 918 -19.81 16.54 5.17
CA LEU A 918 -20.14 16.95 6.55
C LEU A 918 -19.21 18.01 7.15
N ALA A 919 -18.17 18.43 6.42
CA ALA A 919 -17.10 19.28 6.94
C ALA A 919 -17.58 20.57 7.62
N ASN A 920 -18.48 21.33 6.98
CA ASN A 920 -18.97 22.60 7.49
C ASN A 920 -19.88 22.40 8.71
N TYR A 921 -20.76 21.41 8.67
CA TYR A 921 -21.60 21.03 9.80
C TYR A 921 -20.75 20.61 11.00
N ALA A 922 -19.80 19.70 10.83
CA ALA A 922 -18.90 19.27 11.91
C ALA A 922 -18.11 20.46 12.49
N LYS A 923 -17.60 21.36 11.64
CA LYS A 923 -16.86 22.57 12.08
C LYS A 923 -17.75 23.54 12.88
N SER A 924 -19.07 23.52 12.68
CA SER A 924 -20.03 24.35 13.39
C SER A 924 -20.30 23.87 14.83
N LEU A 925 -20.01 22.61 15.17
CA LEU A 925 -20.28 22.01 16.47
C LEU A 925 -19.22 22.40 17.53
N LYS A 926 -19.24 23.66 17.97
CA LYS A 926 -18.24 24.22 18.91
C LYS A 926 -18.24 23.63 20.32
N ASN A 927 -19.29 22.88 20.68
CA ASN A 927 -19.44 22.24 21.99
C ASN A 927 -19.24 20.71 21.94
N ASN A 928 -18.85 20.15 20.79
CA ASN A 928 -18.57 18.74 20.63
C ASN A 928 -17.05 18.50 20.52
N GLU A 929 -16.42 17.95 21.57
CA GLU A 929 -14.97 17.79 21.62
C GLU A 929 -14.41 16.85 20.54
N MET A 930 -15.16 15.82 20.14
CA MET A 930 -14.74 14.93 19.05
C MET A 930 -14.72 15.67 17.71
N ALA A 931 -15.82 16.35 17.37
CA ALA A 931 -15.89 17.14 16.14
C ALA A 931 -14.80 18.22 16.13
N LYS A 932 -14.64 18.98 17.22
CA LYS A 932 -13.58 19.99 17.36
C LYS A 932 -12.19 19.42 17.15
N THR A 933 -11.89 18.26 17.72
CA THR A 933 -10.58 17.61 17.59
C THR A 933 -10.22 17.35 16.13
N TRP A 934 -11.18 16.87 15.34
CA TRP A 934 -10.98 16.54 13.93
C TRP A 934 -11.14 17.73 12.98
N THR A 935 -11.86 18.78 13.37
CA THR A 935 -12.00 20.01 12.56
C THR A 935 -11.02 21.11 12.95
N ARG A 936 -10.21 20.95 14.00
CA ARG A 936 -9.30 22.02 14.51
C ARG A 936 -8.32 22.56 13.47
N ARG A 937 -7.98 21.74 12.47
CA ARG A 937 -7.05 22.10 11.38
C ARG A 937 -7.75 22.66 10.14
N TYR A 938 -9.08 22.75 10.14
CA TYR A 938 -9.84 23.27 9.00
C TYR A 938 -9.70 24.80 9.02
N LYS A 939 -8.84 25.32 8.16
CA LYS A 939 -8.65 26.77 7.99
C LYS A 939 -9.95 27.39 7.48
N ASP A 940 -10.40 26.94 6.31
CA ASP A 940 -11.56 27.49 5.62
C ASP A 940 -12.78 26.57 5.71
N LEU A 941 -13.94 27.06 5.24
CA LEU A 941 -15.11 26.24 4.98
C LEU A 941 -14.91 25.49 3.66
N VAL A 942 -15.51 24.32 3.55
CA VAL A 942 -15.45 23.49 2.33
C VAL A 942 -16.53 23.95 1.38
N PRO A 943 -16.22 24.19 0.10
CA PRO A 943 -17.20 24.49 -0.93
C PRO A 943 -18.34 23.47 -0.96
N THR A 944 -19.59 23.94 -1.05
CA THR A 944 -20.77 23.08 -0.93
C THR A 944 -21.95 23.67 -1.70
N GLY A 945 -22.77 22.81 -2.30
CA GLY A 945 -23.92 23.21 -3.10
C GLY A 945 -23.55 23.41 -4.56
N ILE A 946 -24.57 23.64 -5.39
CA ILE A 946 -24.40 23.90 -6.82
C ILE A 946 -24.04 25.37 -7.01
N GLU A 947 -22.90 25.64 -7.67
CA GLU A 947 -22.45 26.98 -8.07
C GLU A 947 -22.78 27.25 -9.56
N GLY A 948 -22.90 26.19 -10.37
CA GLY A 948 -23.26 26.30 -11.79
C GLY A 948 -22.09 26.78 -12.67
N PRO A 949 -22.37 27.46 -13.80
CA PRO A 949 -23.71 27.72 -14.35
C PRO A 949 -24.39 26.43 -14.82
N ILE A 950 -25.70 26.32 -14.60
CA ILE A 950 -26.50 25.23 -15.17
C ILE A 950 -26.82 25.57 -16.62
N THR A 951 -26.57 24.65 -17.54
CA THR A 951 -26.67 24.88 -18.98
C THR A 951 -27.49 23.78 -19.66
N LEU A 952 -28.49 24.17 -20.44
CA LEU A 952 -29.15 23.28 -21.40
C LEU A 952 -28.27 23.14 -22.64
N VAL A 953 -28.04 21.91 -23.09
CA VAL A 953 -27.11 21.60 -24.18
C VAL A 953 -27.79 20.77 -25.26
N LYS A 954 -27.57 21.17 -26.51
CA LYS A 954 -28.00 20.46 -27.72
C LYS A 954 -26.77 19.87 -28.39
N LYS A 955 -26.71 18.54 -28.45
CA LYS A 955 -25.57 17.77 -28.96
C LYS A 955 -25.80 17.21 -30.36
#